data_AF-W2EJ03-F1
#
_entry.id   AF-W2EJ03-F1
#
_cell.length_a   1.000
_cell.length_b   1.000
_cell.length_c   1.000
_cell.angle_alpha   90.00
_cell.angle_beta   90.00
_cell.angle_gamma   90.00
#
_symmetry.space_group_name_H-M   'P 1'
#
loop_
_entity.id
_entity.type
_entity.pdbx_description
1 polymer ?
#
loop_
_entity_poly.entity_id
_entity_poly.type
_entity_poly.pdbx_seq_one_letter_code
_entity_poly.pdbx_strand_id
1 'polypeptide(L)'
;MSGPFGAFRQFVLKVHSRCDLACDHCYVYEHADQSWRGRPRVMSDETVTWASLRIAEHVKTHGLPQVTVVLHGGEPLLAGPERLGRIAGELRAALDPICDLDLRLHTNGVRLDDRFLDVFAEYGVKVGVSLDGDRAANDLHRRFADGRSSFAQAIRAVERLRGRPEVYAGLLCTVDVRSDPAAVYRTLAELDPPRVDFLLPHATWDAPPPRPTPTAYADWLIEVFELWLAEGCRPPVRMFQSIIDGPSATESLGLQPSDLVVIETDGAYEQADSLKTAYDGAPATGFHVLRHDLDTVARHTGIVARRQGLAGLCATCRACPVVDTCGGGLYAHRYREGTGFANPSVYSADLYRLITHVRDRIDMRTHTLPIEELARGFGGARDVAGLAGSQESIRRALLASVSGQGTPPEAWRLLETLDRDHPEAVRHVLGHPYVRVWAAEFARAHPGHLGNIAAAAAVHAGASAVVPVEVIGGRVHLPTLGVLEVAGNGDHLDVRDGRFSIEGGGPWHPVRRLTADGFSIALEDTDPFRDCHGWPAAPRLTDDEAGRWQAAFTAAWELIETAFPRYAPGLRAGLTTVTPLTPGEAGRDISSTARHAFGAVAAALPAGPDVLALLLIHEFQHVKMGAILDLLDLYDESDGRLFYAPWRDDPRPLEGLLQGTYAHIAVTDFWRVRRHEVPDPGHVQFARWRADTAAAVERLAESGAMTPLGERFVAGMRETVAPWLSEPVPAAAEAAAARRSRRHQAAWTLPGR
;
A
#
# COMPACT_ATOMS: atom_id res chain seq x y z
N MET A 1 0.33 -0.24 -40.78
CA MET A 1 -0.24 -0.02 -39.45
C MET A 1 0.06 -1.26 -38.62
N SER A 2 1.14 -1.24 -37.85
CA SER A 2 1.66 -2.39 -37.11
C SER A 2 2.02 -1.93 -35.70
N GLY A 3 1.02 -1.87 -34.82
CA GLY A 3 1.26 -1.86 -33.39
C GLY A 3 1.80 -3.23 -32.95
N PRO A 4 2.46 -3.33 -31.79
CA PRO A 4 3.05 -4.58 -31.32
C PRO A 4 1.99 -5.65 -31.15
N PHE A 5 2.28 -6.82 -31.72
CA PHE A 5 1.45 -8.02 -31.63
C PHE A 5 1.41 -8.53 -30.18
N GLY A 6 0.20 -8.65 -29.59
CA GLY A 6 0.06 -9.14 -28.22
C GLY A 6 0.12 -10.67 -28.15
N ALA A 7 1.09 -11.23 -27.43
CA ALA A 7 1.16 -12.66 -27.17
C ALA A 7 0.02 -13.11 -26.23
N PHE A 8 -0.57 -14.29 -26.44
CA PHE A 8 -1.43 -14.92 -25.44
C PHE A 8 -0.62 -15.38 -24.24
N ARG A 9 -1.17 -15.17 -23.04
CA ARG A 9 -0.58 -15.62 -21.76
C ARG A 9 -1.53 -16.51 -20.96
N GLN A 10 -2.82 -16.49 -21.30
CA GLN A 10 -3.83 -17.31 -20.65
C GLN A 10 -4.54 -18.22 -21.66
N PHE A 11 -4.59 -19.51 -21.35
CA PHE A 11 -5.20 -20.54 -22.19
C PHE A 11 -6.29 -21.26 -21.41
N VAL A 12 -7.52 -21.26 -21.90
CA VAL A 12 -8.63 -22.00 -21.28
C VAL A 12 -8.89 -23.25 -22.10
N LEU A 13 -8.64 -24.41 -21.52
CA LEU A 13 -8.82 -25.71 -22.19
C LEU A 13 -10.12 -26.34 -21.71
N LYS A 14 -11.06 -26.54 -22.63
CA LYS A 14 -12.31 -27.26 -22.37
C LYS A 14 -12.04 -28.75 -22.38
N VAL A 15 -11.76 -29.34 -21.22
CA VAL A 15 -11.46 -30.78 -21.10
C VAL A 15 -12.72 -31.65 -21.16
N HIS A 16 -13.86 -31.07 -20.80
CA HIS A 16 -15.18 -31.70 -20.86
C HIS A 16 -16.24 -30.67 -21.29
N SER A 17 -17.27 -31.05 -22.06
CA SER A 17 -18.29 -30.11 -22.59
C SER A 17 -19.69 -30.29 -22.01
N ARG A 18 -19.86 -31.18 -21.03
CA ARG A 18 -21.12 -31.39 -20.30
C ARG A 18 -20.92 -31.10 -18.82
N CYS A 19 -22.00 -30.79 -18.11
CA CYS A 19 -22.03 -30.53 -16.68
C CYS A 19 -23.02 -31.49 -16.00
N ASP A 20 -22.81 -31.79 -14.73
CA ASP A 20 -23.74 -32.54 -13.88
C ASP A 20 -24.70 -31.64 -13.08
N LEU A 21 -24.55 -30.31 -13.20
CA LEU A 21 -25.53 -29.31 -12.76
C LEU A 21 -26.24 -28.68 -13.97
N ALA A 22 -27.42 -28.15 -13.71
CA ALA A 22 -28.27 -27.45 -14.67
C ALA A 22 -28.49 -25.99 -14.22
N CYS A 23 -27.40 -25.23 -14.09
CA CYS A 23 -27.48 -23.83 -13.68
C CYS A 23 -28.16 -23.00 -14.77
N ASP A 24 -29.28 -22.37 -14.44
CA ASP A 24 -30.10 -21.54 -15.33
C ASP A 24 -29.40 -20.23 -15.76
N HIS A 25 -28.42 -19.74 -15.01
CA HIS A 25 -27.57 -18.60 -15.40
C HIS A 25 -26.31 -19.02 -16.17
N CYS A 26 -26.15 -20.29 -16.54
CA CYS A 26 -24.94 -20.74 -17.21
C CYS A 26 -24.85 -20.19 -18.64
N TYR A 27 -23.95 -19.23 -18.85
CA TYR A 27 -23.72 -18.62 -20.16
C TYR A 27 -23.26 -19.59 -21.26
N VAL A 28 -22.81 -20.80 -20.90
CA VAL A 28 -22.45 -21.84 -21.87
C VAL A 28 -23.69 -22.59 -22.37
N TYR A 29 -24.69 -22.82 -21.51
CA TYR A 29 -25.82 -23.70 -21.82
C TYR A 29 -27.12 -22.95 -22.12
N GLU A 30 -27.31 -21.77 -21.53
CA GLU A 30 -28.60 -21.06 -21.51
C GLU A 30 -28.60 -19.76 -22.32
N HIS A 31 -27.44 -19.26 -22.75
CA HIS A 31 -27.33 -18.00 -23.48
C HIS A 31 -27.37 -18.19 -25.00
N ALA A 32 -27.15 -17.11 -25.75
CA ALA A 32 -27.37 -17.06 -27.19
C ALA A 32 -26.59 -18.11 -28.00
N ASP A 33 -25.32 -18.37 -27.64
CA ASP A 33 -24.53 -19.42 -28.28
C ASP A 33 -24.90 -20.82 -27.81
N GLN A 34 -25.19 -21.71 -28.76
CA GLN A 34 -25.59 -23.09 -28.48
C GLN A 34 -24.64 -24.12 -29.10
N SER A 35 -23.44 -23.67 -29.48
CA SER A 35 -22.40 -24.49 -30.13
C SER A 35 -21.98 -25.71 -29.30
N TRP A 36 -22.06 -25.64 -27.96
CA TRP A 36 -21.72 -26.72 -27.04
C TRP A 36 -22.44 -28.04 -27.34
N ARG A 37 -23.65 -27.99 -27.92
CA ARG A 37 -24.47 -29.16 -28.25
C ARG A 37 -23.76 -30.08 -29.25
N GLY A 38 -23.06 -29.48 -30.22
CA GLY A 38 -22.31 -30.19 -31.26
C GLY A 38 -20.90 -30.61 -30.85
N ARG A 39 -20.37 -30.10 -29.74
CA ARG A 39 -19.00 -30.39 -29.29
C ARG A 39 -18.86 -31.81 -28.71
N PRO A 40 -17.72 -32.50 -28.93
CA PRO A 40 -17.40 -33.75 -28.25
C PRO A 40 -17.49 -33.62 -26.73
N ARG A 41 -17.92 -34.68 -26.05
CA ARG A 41 -18.06 -34.66 -24.57
C ARG A 41 -16.73 -34.45 -23.86
N VAL A 42 -15.68 -35.08 -24.37
CA VAL A 42 -14.35 -35.12 -23.76
C VAL A 42 -13.34 -34.69 -24.83
N MET A 43 -12.37 -33.87 -24.46
CA MET A 43 -11.25 -33.51 -25.34
C MET A 43 -10.41 -34.75 -25.64
N SER A 44 -10.09 -35.03 -26.90
CA SER A 44 -9.33 -36.23 -27.29
C SER A 44 -7.84 -36.14 -26.91
N ASP A 45 -7.14 -37.28 -26.78
CA ASP A 45 -5.70 -37.28 -26.47
C ASP A 45 -4.90 -36.54 -27.57
N GLU A 46 -5.25 -36.74 -28.86
CA GLU A 46 -4.65 -36.00 -29.97
C GLU A 46 -4.84 -34.49 -29.83
N THR A 47 -6.04 -34.05 -29.46
CA THR A 47 -6.33 -32.63 -29.24
C THR A 47 -5.50 -32.05 -28.09
N VAL A 48 -5.33 -32.79 -27.00
CA VAL A 48 -4.49 -32.38 -25.86
C VAL A 48 -3.03 -32.22 -26.30
N THR A 49 -2.48 -33.19 -27.03
CA THR A 49 -1.12 -33.11 -27.56
C THR A 49 -0.92 -31.89 -28.45
N TRP A 50 -1.82 -31.65 -29.39
CA TRP A 50 -1.71 -30.49 -30.25
C TRP A 50 -1.89 -29.17 -29.50
N ALA A 51 -2.81 -29.10 -28.53
CA ALA A 51 -2.96 -27.92 -27.69
C ALA A 51 -1.66 -27.62 -26.92
N SER A 52 -1.08 -28.61 -26.25
CA SER A 52 0.19 -28.48 -25.51
C SER A 52 1.35 -28.03 -26.41
N LEU A 53 1.47 -28.64 -27.60
CA LEU A 53 2.50 -28.26 -28.58
C LEU A 53 2.34 -26.82 -29.07
N ARG A 54 1.11 -26.40 -29.39
CA ARG A 54 0.84 -25.03 -29.87
C ARG A 54 1.11 -23.98 -28.79
N ILE A 55 0.74 -24.27 -27.54
CA ILE A 55 1.06 -23.37 -26.42
C ILE A 55 2.58 -23.28 -26.23
N ALA A 56 3.29 -24.41 -26.25
CA ALA A 56 4.75 -24.41 -26.10
C ALA A 56 5.47 -23.70 -27.26
N GLU A 57 5.00 -23.88 -28.49
CA GLU A 57 5.47 -23.13 -29.69
C GLU A 57 5.32 -21.63 -29.48
N HIS A 58 4.15 -21.18 -29.04
CA HIS A 58 3.85 -19.78 -28.76
C HIS A 58 4.73 -19.21 -27.64
N VAL A 59 4.84 -19.93 -26.52
CA VAL A 59 5.69 -19.54 -25.38
C VAL A 59 7.14 -19.35 -25.79
N LYS A 60 7.71 -20.29 -26.54
CA LYS A 60 9.09 -20.20 -27.04
C LYS A 60 9.28 -19.02 -27.97
N THR A 61 8.35 -18.84 -28.91
CA THR A 61 8.41 -17.78 -29.92
C THR A 61 8.44 -16.39 -29.30
N HIS A 62 7.65 -16.19 -28.23
CA HIS A 62 7.55 -14.88 -27.55
C HIS A 62 8.40 -14.77 -26.29
N GLY A 63 9.19 -15.79 -25.93
CA GLY A 63 10.03 -15.80 -24.73
C GLY A 63 9.25 -15.53 -23.44
N LEU A 64 8.06 -16.10 -23.31
CA LEU A 64 7.18 -15.81 -22.16
C LEU A 64 7.71 -16.48 -20.89
N PRO A 65 8.02 -15.74 -19.81
CA PRO A 65 8.59 -16.32 -18.61
C PRO A 65 7.56 -17.14 -17.80
N GLN A 66 6.28 -16.85 -17.98
CA GLN A 66 5.18 -17.50 -17.28
C GLN A 66 3.91 -17.47 -18.14
N VAL A 67 3.13 -18.54 -18.06
CA VAL A 67 1.77 -18.63 -18.63
C VAL A 67 0.80 -19.31 -17.67
N THR A 68 -0.49 -19.03 -17.85
CA THR A 68 -1.58 -19.69 -17.10
C THR A 68 -2.38 -20.58 -18.03
N VAL A 69 -2.58 -21.83 -17.63
CA VAL A 69 -3.51 -22.76 -18.28
C VAL A 69 -4.63 -23.09 -17.32
N VAL A 70 -5.88 -22.90 -17.74
CA VAL A 70 -7.08 -23.20 -16.94
C VAL A 70 -7.80 -24.38 -17.56
N LEU A 71 -7.79 -25.51 -16.87
CA LEU A 71 -8.63 -26.67 -17.15
C LEU A 71 -10.08 -26.32 -16.78
N HIS A 72 -10.93 -26.30 -17.79
CA HIS A 72 -12.32 -25.87 -17.66
C HIS A 72 -13.22 -26.77 -18.49
N GLY A 73 -14.50 -26.40 -18.56
CA GLY A 73 -15.47 -26.89 -19.52
C GLY A 73 -16.52 -27.71 -18.82
N GLY A 74 -17.79 -27.48 -19.19
CA GLY A 74 -18.97 -27.91 -18.44
C GLY A 74 -18.69 -28.07 -16.95
N GLU A 75 -18.51 -29.32 -16.53
CA GLU A 75 -17.81 -29.68 -15.31
C GLU A 75 -16.55 -30.53 -15.64
N PRO A 76 -15.32 -30.04 -15.38
CA PRO A 76 -14.09 -30.76 -15.76
C PRO A 76 -13.86 -32.04 -14.95
N LEU A 77 -14.35 -32.14 -13.72
CA LEU A 77 -14.19 -33.36 -12.91
C LEU A 77 -14.92 -34.58 -13.51
N LEU A 78 -15.84 -34.39 -14.47
CA LEU A 78 -16.45 -35.48 -15.23
C LEU A 78 -15.45 -36.24 -16.12
N ALA A 79 -14.28 -35.67 -16.42
CA ALA A 79 -13.22 -36.36 -17.15
C ALA A 79 -12.56 -37.49 -16.32
N GLY A 80 -12.69 -37.46 -15.00
CA GLY A 80 -12.06 -38.40 -14.06
C GLY A 80 -10.60 -38.06 -13.73
N PRO A 81 -10.12 -38.47 -12.54
CA PRO A 81 -8.81 -38.06 -12.03
C PRO A 81 -7.65 -38.54 -12.90
N GLU A 82 -7.71 -39.78 -13.42
CA GLU A 82 -6.64 -40.32 -14.27
C GLU A 82 -6.48 -39.54 -15.58
N ARG A 83 -7.59 -39.07 -16.16
CA ARG A 83 -7.54 -38.30 -17.40
C ARG A 83 -7.03 -36.88 -17.16
N LEU A 84 -7.49 -36.23 -16.09
CA LEU A 84 -6.99 -34.91 -15.72
C LEU A 84 -5.49 -34.95 -15.39
N GLY A 85 -5.02 -35.99 -14.71
CA GLY A 85 -3.59 -36.22 -14.46
C GLY A 85 -2.79 -36.34 -15.75
N ARG A 86 -3.26 -37.12 -16.73
CA ARG A 86 -2.60 -37.21 -18.05
C ARG A 86 -2.52 -35.87 -18.77
N ILE A 87 -3.62 -35.10 -18.80
CA ILE A 87 -3.65 -33.78 -19.43
C ILE A 87 -2.67 -32.82 -18.73
N ALA A 88 -2.67 -32.80 -17.40
CA ALA A 88 -1.77 -31.96 -16.61
C ALA A 88 -0.30 -32.35 -16.83
N GLY A 89 0.02 -33.64 -16.81
CA GLY A 89 1.35 -34.15 -17.08
C GLY A 89 1.86 -33.81 -18.49
N GLU A 90 0.99 -33.85 -19.50
CA GLU A 90 1.34 -33.48 -20.87
C GLU A 90 1.62 -31.98 -21.02
N LEU A 91 0.82 -31.12 -20.38
CA LEU A 91 1.06 -29.67 -20.33
C LEU A 91 2.37 -29.35 -19.60
N ARG A 92 2.61 -29.96 -18.44
CA ARG A 92 3.84 -29.81 -17.65
C ARG A 92 5.07 -30.22 -18.46
N ALA A 93 5.04 -31.40 -19.08
CA ALA A 93 6.13 -31.89 -19.91
C ALA A 93 6.46 -30.95 -21.09
N ALA A 94 5.43 -30.30 -21.67
CA ALA A 94 5.61 -29.38 -22.79
C ALA A 94 6.13 -27.98 -22.36
N LEU A 95 5.79 -27.52 -21.15
CA LEU A 95 5.94 -26.11 -20.74
C LEU A 95 6.99 -25.88 -19.65
N ASP A 96 7.12 -26.76 -18.66
CA ASP A 96 8.07 -26.57 -17.55
C ASP A 96 9.54 -26.39 -18.01
N PRO A 97 10.02 -27.02 -19.11
CA PRO A 97 11.38 -26.77 -19.59
C PRO A 97 11.63 -25.37 -20.15
N ILE A 98 10.58 -24.58 -20.39
CA ILE A 98 10.67 -23.30 -21.13
C ILE A 98 10.03 -22.10 -20.43
N CYS A 99 9.10 -22.30 -19.49
CA CYS A 99 8.47 -21.23 -18.72
C CYS A 99 7.88 -21.75 -17.41
N ASP A 100 7.54 -20.85 -16.49
CA ASP A 100 6.71 -21.19 -15.34
C ASP A 100 5.24 -21.41 -15.76
N LEU A 101 4.69 -22.57 -15.44
CA LEU A 101 3.30 -22.92 -15.74
C LEU A 101 2.43 -22.82 -14.48
N ASP A 102 1.52 -21.85 -14.45
CA ASP A 102 0.44 -21.76 -13.47
C ASP A 102 -0.79 -22.53 -13.98
N LEU A 103 -0.93 -23.78 -13.52
CA LEU A 103 -2.01 -24.67 -13.92
C LEU A 103 -3.18 -24.58 -12.93
N ARG A 104 -4.37 -24.28 -13.44
CA ARG A 104 -5.58 -24.10 -12.62
C ARG A 104 -6.74 -24.94 -13.12
N LEU A 105 -7.71 -25.20 -12.25
CA LEU A 105 -8.97 -25.86 -12.59
C LEU A 105 -10.14 -25.15 -11.90
N HIS A 106 -11.24 -24.93 -12.62
CA HIS A 106 -12.48 -24.41 -12.04
C HIS A 106 -13.56 -25.50 -12.05
N THR A 107 -14.18 -25.75 -10.90
CA THR A 107 -15.19 -26.80 -10.73
C THR A 107 -16.39 -26.33 -9.93
N ASN A 108 -17.54 -26.99 -10.10
CA ASN A 108 -18.70 -26.88 -9.22
C ASN A 108 -18.52 -27.63 -7.88
N GLY A 109 -17.46 -28.43 -7.74
CA GLY A 109 -17.11 -29.14 -6.51
C GLY A 109 -17.88 -30.46 -6.26
N VAL A 110 -18.90 -30.78 -7.05
CA VAL A 110 -19.83 -31.91 -6.78
C VAL A 110 -19.10 -33.25 -6.67
N ARG A 111 -18.06 -33.44 -7.49
CA ARG A 111 -17.30 -34.70 -7.60
C ARG A 111 -15.94 -34.65 -6.93
N LEU A 112 -15.59 -33.54 -6.28
CA LEU A 112 -14.26 -33.38 -5.70
C LEU A 112 -14.08 -34.33 -4.50
N ASP A 113 -13.09 -35.20 -4.61
CA ASP A 113 -12.68 -36.14 -3.56
C ASP A 113 -11.15 -36.23 -3.48
N ASP A 114 -10.64 -37.02 -2.55
CA ASP A 114 -9.21 -37.08 -2.25
C ASP A 114 -8.38 -37.61 -3.44
N ARG A 115 -8.96 -38.45 -4.32
CA ARG A 115 -8.25 -38.95 -5.51
C ARG A 115 -7.96 -37.82 -6.49
N PHE A 116 -8.88 -36.87 -6.65
CA PHE A 116 -8.63 -35.67 -7.44
C PHE A 116 -7.56 -34.79 -6.78
N LEU A 117 -7.64 -34.59 -5.46
CA LEU A 117 -6.68 -33.74 -4.74
C LEU A 117 -5.25 -34.29 -4.81
N ASP A 118 -5.08 -35.61 -4.75
CA ASP A 118 -3.77 -36.24 -4.88
C ASP A 118 -3.19 -36.02 -6.27
N VAL A 119 -3.99 -36.18 -7.33
CA VAL A 119 -3.56 -35.85 -8.70
C VAL A 119 -3.25 -34.36 -8.84
N PHE A 120 -4.07 -33.48 -8.28
CA PHE A 120 -3.84 -32.05 -8.36
C PHE A 120 -2.58 -31.62 -7.62
N ALA A 121 -2.26 -32.24 -6.48
CA ALA A 121 -1.02 -31.98 -5.77
C ALA A 121 0.19 -32.51 -6.54
N GLU A 122 0.10 -33.69 -7.15
CA GLU A 122 1.16 -34.28 -7.99
C GLU A 122 1.57 -33.34 -9.13
N TYR A 123 0.60 -32.73 -9.82
CA TYR A 123 0.85 -31.85 -10.98
C TYR A 123 0.80 -30.34 -10.66
N GLY A 124 0.66 -29.97 -9.38
CA GLY A 124 0.54 -28.58 -8.94
C GLY A 124 -0.64 -27.82 -9.57
N VAL A 125 -1.81 -28.47 -9.68
CA VAL A 125 -3.05 -27.88 -10.18
C VAL A 125 -3.77 -27.15 -9.05
N LYS A 126 -4.04 -25.85 -9.20
CA LYS A 126 -4.79 -25.06 -8.21
C LYS A 126 -6.28 -25.02 -8.55
N VAL A 127 -7.13 -25.32 -7.58
CA VAL A 127 -8.58 -25.53 -7.75
C VAL A 127 -9.37 -24.33 -7.24
N GLY A 128 -10.14 -23.71 -8.13
CA GLY A 128 -11.18 -22.74 -7.79
C GLY A 128 -12.55 -23.41 -7.75
N VAL A 129 -13.32 -23.17 -6.69
CA VAL A 129 -14.66 -23.74 -6.52
C VAL A 129 -15.72 -22.67 -6.75
N SER A 130 -16.71 -23.00 -7.56
CA SER A 130 -17.84 -22.12 -7.78
C SER A 130 -18.88 -22.28 -6.67
N LEU A 131 -19.15 -21.21 -5.92
CA LEU A 131 -20.09 -21.18 -4.79
C LEU A 131 -20.66 -19.75 -4.67
N ASP A 132 -21.98 -19.60 -4.77
CA ASP A 132 -22.62 -18.27 -4.86
C ASP A 132 -23.05 -17.70 -3.50
N GLY A 133 -22.46 -18.19 -2.39
CA GLY A 133 -22.74 -17.71 -1.03
C GLY A 133 -23.36 -18.77 -0.14
N ASP A 134 -24.37 -18.38 0.63
CA ASP A 134 -25.13 -19.28 1.50
C ASP A 134 -26.03 -20.22 0.68
N ARG A 135 -26.70 -21.16 1.36
CA ARG A 135 -27.56 -22.13 0.68
C ARG A 135 -28.67 -21.45 -0.10
N ALA A 136 -29.27 -20.38 0.44
CA ALA A 136 -30.35 -19.68 -0.23
C ALA A 136 -29.88 -19.06 -1.55
N ALA A 137 -28.74 -18.37 -1.54
CA ALA A 137 -28.14 -17.79 -2.74
C ALA A 137 -27.69 -18.85 -3.75
N ASN A 138 -26.97 -19.88 -3.30
CA ASN A 138 -26.49 -20.96 -4.18
C ASN A 138 -27.65 -21.70 -4.86
N ASP A 139 -28.70 -22.02 -4.10
CA ASP A 139 -29.86 -22.74 -4.61
C ASP A 139 -30.77 -21.86 -5.48
N LEU A 140 -30.51 -20.56 -5.68
CA LEU A 140 -31.23 -19.81 -6.73
C LEU A 140 -30.96 -20.40 -8.11
N HIS A 141 -29.76 -20.96 -8.31
CA HIS A 141 -29.30 -21.32 -9.64
C HIS A 141 -28.53 -22.65 -9.70
N ARG A 142 -27.65 -22.94 -8.74
CA ARG A 142 -26.75 -24.10 -8.80
C ARG A 142 -27.46 -25.37 -8.31
N ARG A 143 -28.31 -25.91 -9.19
CA ARG A 143 -29.12 -27.10 -8.93
C ARG A 143 -28.76 -28.23 -9.87
N PHE A 144 -29.00 -29.45 -9.41
CA PHE A 144 -29.06 -30.61 -10.29
C PHE A 144 -30.26 -30.49 -11.24
N ALA A 145 -30.23 -31.24 -12.35
CA ALA A 145 -31.33 -31.25 -13.33
C ALA A 145 -32.70 -31.65 -12.73
N ASP A 146 -32.71 -32.35 -11.59
CA ASP A 146 -33.93 -32.71 -10.84
C ASP A 146 -34.33 -31.68 -9.76
N GLY A 147 -33.66 -30.52 -9.74
CA GLY A 147 -33.96 -29.42 -8.83
C GLY A 147 -33.34 -29.54 -7.43
N ARG A 148 -32.60 -30.62 -7.12
CA ARG A 148 -31.91 -30.74 -5.84
C ARG A 148 -30.77 -29.72 -5.72
N SER A 149 -30.51 -29.31 -4.48
CA SER A 149 -29.39 -28.42 -4.10
C SER A 149 -28.02 -29.08 -4.32
N SER A 150 -27.05 -28.31 -4.84
CA SER A 150 -25.63 -28.70 -4.89
C SER A 150 -24.80 -28.17 -3.71
N PHE A 151 -25.40 -27.35 -2.84
CA PHE A 151 -24.69 -26.58 -1.83
C PHE A 151 -23.86 -27.46 -0.89
N ALA A 152 -24.44 -28.53 -0.37
CA ALA A 152 -23.76 -29.42 0.57
C ALA A 152 -22.53 -30.11 -0.06
N GLN A 153 -22.56 -30.37 -1.36
CA GLN A 153 -21.44 -30.92 -2.11
C GLN A 153 -20.33 -29.88 -2.27
N ALA A 154 -20.68 -28.64 -2.61
CA ALA A 154 -19.72 -27.55 -2.74
C ALA A 154 -19.02 -27.23 -1.41
N ILE A 155 -19.76 -27.16 -0.29
CA ILE A 155 -19.17 -26.97 1.05
C ILE A 155 -18.18 -28.09 1.38
N ARG A 156 -18.57 -29.36 1.15
CA ARG A 156 -17.67 -30.51 1.35
C ARG A 156 -16.43 -30.48 0.47
N ALA A 157 -16.50 -29.91 -0.72
CA ALA A 157 -15.35 -29.72 -1.60
C ALA A 157 -14.40 -28.66 -1.04
N VAL A 158 -14.95 -27.54 -0.57
CA VAL A 158 -14.18 -26.45 0.04
C VAL A 158 -13.51 -26.89 1.34
N GLU A 159 -14.21 -27.62 2.21
CA GLU A 159 -13.64 -28.17 3.45
C GLU A 159 -12.44 -29.09 3.18
N ARG A 160 -12.50 -29.92 2.12
CA ARG A 160 -11.36 -30.74 1.70
C ARG A 160 -10.19 -29.89 1.22
N LEU A 161 -10.46 -28.87 0.39
CA LEU A 161 -9.44 -27.95 -0.11
C LEU A 161 -8.77 -27.13 0.99
N ARG A 162 -9.50 -26.75 2.05
CA ARG A 162 -8.91 -26.11 3.24
C ARG A 162 -7.86 -27.00 3.91
N GLY A 163 -8.04 -28.31 3.87
CA GLY A 163 -7.04 -29.28 4.35
C GLY A 163 -5.84 -29.46 3.41
N ARG A 164 -5.88 -28.87 2.21
CA ARG A 164 -4.87 -28.98 1.14
C ARG A 164 -4.57 -27.59 0.53
N PRO A 165 -4.09 -26.62 1.32
CA PRO A 165 -3.95 -25.23 0.87
C PRO A 165 -3.04 -25.06 -0.35
N GLU A 166 -2.13 -26.00 -0.61
CA GLU A 166 -1.22 -26.00 -1.76
C GLU A 166 -1.94 -26.13 -3.12
N VAL A 167 -3.13 -26.74 -3.14
CA VAL A 167 -3.97 -26.88 -4.34
C VAL A 167 -5.22 -25.99 -4.30
N TYR A 168 -5.39 -25.11 -3.31
CA TYR A 168 -6.60 -24.29 -3.19
C TYR A 168 -6.41 -22.90 -3.82
N ALA A 169 -7.22 -22.56 -4.84
CA ALA A 169 -7.14 -21.28 -5.55
C ALA A 169 -8.17 -20.23 -5.07
N GLY A 170 -9.17 -20.64 -4.28
CA GLY A 170 -10.24 -19.77 -3.77
C GLY A 170 -11.63 -20.07 -4.34
N LEU A 171 -12.53 -19.10 -4.17
CA LEU A 171 -13.94 -19.23 -4.51
C LEU A 171 -14.34 -18.29 -5.65
N LEU A 172 -15.24 -18.75 -6.52
CA LEU A 172 -15.88 -17.95 -7.56
C LEU A 172 -17.38 -17.83 -7.27
N CYS A 173 -17.86 -16.62 -7.05
CA CYS A 173 -19.24 -16.31 -6.67
C CYS A 173 -19.91 -15.45 -7.74
N THR A 174 -20.93 -15.96 -8.41
CA THR A 174 -21.76 -15.15 -9.30
C THR A 174 -22.69 -14.29 -8.46
N VAL A 175 -22.68 -12.96 -8.68
CA VAL A 175 -23.51 -12.03 -7.94
C VAL A 175 -24.98 -12.10 -8.40
N ASP A 176 -25.89 -12.25 -7.45
CA ASP A 176 -27.34 -12.09 -7.66
C ASP A 176 -27.92 -11.12 -6.64
N VAL A 177 -28.54 -10.04 -7.14
CA VAL A 177 -29.09 -8.94 -6.33
C VAL A 177 -30.34 -9.32 -5.52
N ARG A 178 -30.88 -10.53 -5.71
CA ARG A 178 -31.98 -11.09 -4.90
C ARG A 178 -31.45 -11.74 -3.61
N SER A 179 -30.17 -12.06 -3.56
CA SER A 179 -29.49 -12.64 -2.39
C SER A 179 -29.07 -11.57 -1.41
N ASP A 180 -29.07 -11.89 -0.11
CA ASP A 180 -28.55 -11.00 0.94
C ASP A 180 -27.01 -10.89 0.82
N PRO A 181 -26.46 -9.70 0.50
CA PRO A 181 -25.01 -9.51 0.34
C PRO A 181 -24.22 -9.89 1.59
N ALA A 182 -24.76 -9.59 2.78
CA ALA A 182 -24.09 -9.85 4.04
C ALA A 182 -24.03 -11.35 4.35
N ALA A 183 -25.13 -12.07 4.10
CA ALA A 183 -25.18 -13.52 4.28
C ALA A 183 -24.25 -14.25 3.29
N VAL A 184 -24.22 -13.81 2.03
CA VAL A 184 -23.32 -14.34 1.01
C VAL A 184 -21.86 -14.12 1.42
N TYR A 185 -21.48 -12.88 1.72
CA TYR A 185 -20.10 -12.54 2.06
C TYR A 185 -19.62 -13.28 3.32
N ARG A 186 -20.38 -13.26 4.41
CA ARG A 186 -19.99 -13.94 5.66
C ARG A 186 -19.84 -15.45 5.46
N THR A 187 -20.76 -16.08 4.73
CA THR A 187 -20.65 -17.52 4.43
C THR A 187 -19.36 -17.82 3.68
N LEU A 188 -19.03 -17.03 2.65
CA LEU A 188 -17.79 -17.24 1.88
C LEU A 188 -16.54 -16.96 2.72
N ALA A 189 -16.57 -15.95 3.60
CA ALA A 189 -15.46 -15.60 4.48
C ALA A 189 -15.21 -16.65 5.57
N GLU A 190 -16.26 -17.23 6.17
CA GLU A 190 -16.17 -18.30 7.18
C GLU A 190 -15.48 -19.58 6.65
N LEU A 191 -15.53 -19.78 5.33
CA LEU A 191 -14.83 -20.86 4.64
C LEU A 191 -13.32 -20.62 4.51
N ASP A 192 -12.80 -19.48 4.98
CA ASP A 192 -11.39 -19.10 4.99
C ASP A 192 -10.67 -19.36 3.64
N PRO A 193 -11.21 -18.88 2.50
CA PRO A 193 -10.59 -19.10 1.22
C PRO A 193 -9.35 -18.20 1.06
N PRO A 194 -8.33 -18.62 0.29
CA PRO A 194 -7.18 -17.76 -0.03
C PRO A 194 -7.60 -16.51 -0.82
N ARG A 195 -8.78 -16.55 -1.47
CA ARG A 195 -9.34 -15.48 -2.29
C ARG A 195 -10.81 -15.73 -2.59
N VAL A 196 -11.58 -14.64 -2.76
CA VAL A 196 -12.92 -14.65 -3.36
C VAL A 196 -12.97 -13.77 -4.62
N ASP A 197 -13.55 -14.31 -5.68
CA ASP A 197 -13.84 -13.61 -6.93
C ASP A 197 -15.37 -13.43 -7.06
N PHE A 198 -15.88 -12.21 -6.81
CA PHE A 198 -17.25 -11.84 -7.14
C PHE A 198 -17.36 -11.51 -8.63
N LEU A 199 -18.24 -12.23 -9.33
CA LEU A 199 -18.42 -12.15 -10.77
C LEU A 199 -19.80 -11.55 -11.08
N LEU A 200 -19.83 -10.46 -11.84
CA LEU A 200 -21.08 -9.96 -12.40
C LEU A 200 -21.63 -11.01 -13.38
N PRO A 201 -22.95 -11.31 -13.33
CA PRO A 201 -23.53 -12.27 -14.27
C PRO A 201 -23.32 -11.78 -15.70
N HIS A 202 -23.21 -12.72 -16.64
CA HIS A 202 -23.12 -12.32 -18.05
C HIS A 202 -24.45 -11.76 -18.51
N ALA A 203 -24.42 -10.61 -19.17
CA ALA A 203 -25.59 -9.94 -19.71
C ALA A 203 -25.16 -9.03 -20.87
N THR A 204 -26.10 -8.60 -21.70
CA THR A 204 -25.88 -7.69 -22.83
C THR A 204 -26.94 -6.58 -22.80
N TRP A 205 -26.90 -5.64 -23.73
CA TRP A 205 -28.00 -4.68 -23.87
C TRP A 205 -29.27 -5.31 -24.46
N ASP A 206 -29.14 -6.42 -25.19
CA ASP A 206 -30.27 -7.15 -25.76
C ASP A 206 -30.96 -8.04 -24.70
N ALA A 207 -30.16 -8.55 -23.76
CA ALA A 207 -30.62 -9.29 -22.58
C ALA A 207 -29.99 -8.65 -21.32
N PRO A 208 -30.53 -7.52 -20.84
CA PRO A 208 -29.98 -6.81 -19.68
C PRO A 208 -30.18 -7.63 -18.41
N PRO A 209 -29.29 -7.47 -17.42
CA PRO A 209 -29.35 -8.28 -16.21
C PRO A 209 -30.53 -7.83 -15.33
N PRO A 210 -31.13 -8.75 -14.56
CA PRO A 210 -32.24 -8.44 -13.68
C PRO A 210 -31.78 -7.46 -12.60
N ARG A 211 -32.42 -6.30 -12.50
CA ARG A 211 -32.08 -5.28 -11.50
C ARG A 211 -33.29 -4.47 -11.04
N PRO A 212 -33.47 -4.25 -9.72
CA PRO A 212 -34.53 -3.38 -9.19
C PRO A 212 -34.22 -1.89 -9.37
N THR A 213 -32.94 -1.51 -9.37
CA THR A 213 -32.48 -0.13 -9.55
C THR A 213 -31.38 -0.09 -10.62
N PRO A 214 -31.09 1.08 -11.23
CA PRO A 214 -30.02 1.20 -12.22
C PRO A 214 -28.64 0.76 -11.71
N THR A 215 -28.40 0.82 -10.39
CA THR A 215 -27.13 0.53 -9.73
C THR A 215 -27.18 -0.64 -8.74
N ALA A 216 -28.19 -1.52 -8.85
CA ALA A 216 -28.44 -2.56 -7.85
C ALA A 216 -27.25 -3.49 -7.61
N TYR A 217 -26.45 -3.78 -8.63
CA TYR A 217 -25.26 -4.62 -8.47
C TYR A 217 -24.15 -3.86 -7.74
N ALA A 218 -24.03 -2.55 -7.95
CA ALA A 218 -23.11 -1.74 -7.15
C ALA A 218 -23.56 -1.62 -5.71
N ASP A 219 -24.85 -1.40 -5.45
CA ASP A 219 -25.38 -1.30 -4.08
C ASP A 219 -25.10 -2.59 -3.30
N TRP A 220 -25.33 -3.75 -3.93
CA TRP A 220 -24.99 -5.06 -3.37
C TRP A 220 -23.49 -5.21 -3.11
N LEU A 221 -22.63 -4.87 -4.08
CA LEU A 221 -21.18 -4.98 -3.94
C LEU A 221 -20.59 -3.97 -2.94
N ILE A 222 -21.19 -2.79 -2.79
CA ILE A 222 -20.81 -1.78 -1.81
C ILE A 222 -21.08 -2.29 -0.39
N GLU A 223 -22.21 -2.94 -0.17
CA GLU A 223 -22.49 -3.55 1.14
C GLU A 223 -21.46 -4.63 1.50
N VAL A 224 -21.13 -5.51 0.54
CA VAL A 224 -20.05 -6.48 0.70
C VAL A 224 -18.70 -5.79 0.96
N PHE A 225 -18.39 -4.70 0.25
CA PHE A 225 -17.16 -3.95 0.42
C PHE A 225 -17.04 -3.32 1.82
N GLU A 226 -18.10 -2.72 2.35
CA GLU A 226 -18.07 -2.13 3.70
C GLU A 226 -17.90 -3.20 4.79
N LEU A 227 -18.55 -4.37 4.63
CA LEU A 227 -18.35 -5.50 5.53
C LEU A 227 -16.91 -6.03 5.47
N TRP A 228 -16.40 -6.26 4.25
CA TRP A 228 -15.03 -6.69 4.00
C TRP A 228 -14.00 -5.73 4.61
N LEU A 229 -14.23 -4.42 4.45
CA LEU A 229 -13.38 -3.38 5.02
C LEU A 229 -13.46 -3.34 6.55
N ALA A 230 -14.64 -3.57 7.14
CA ALA A 230 -14.84 -3.63 8.59
C ALA A 230 -14.15 -4.86 9.22
N GLU A 231 -14.04 -5.96 8.47
CA GLU A 231 -13.42 -7.21 8.90
C GLU A 231 -11.91 -7.31 8.57
N GLY A 232 -11.28 -6.18 8.23
CA GLY A 232 -9.83 -6.13 7.99
C GLY A 232 -9.38 -6.71 6.65
N CYS A 233 -10.25 -6.63 5.64
CA CYS A 233 -9.96 -7.00 4.26
C CYS A 233 -9.64 -8.50 4.04
N ARG A 234 -10.25 -9.38 4.84
CA ARG A 234 -10.07 -10.84 4.75
C ARG A 234 -11.41 -11.56 4.52
N PRO A 235 -11.47 -12.55 3.61
CA PRO A 235 -10.42 -12.97 2.69
C PRO A 235 -10.15 -11.92 1.58
N PRO A 236 -9.02 -11.98 0.87
CA PRO A 236 -8.77 -11.11 -0.27
C PRO A 236 -9.87 -11.18 -1.33
N VAL A 237 -10.46 -10.04 -1.71
CA VAL A 237 -11.47 -9.95 -2.76
C VAL A 237 -10.87 -9.33 -4.01
N ARG A 238 -10.74 -10.13 -5.09
CA ARG A 238 -10.02 -9.72 -6.31
C ARG A 238 -10.57 -8.46 -6.96
N MET A 239 -11.89 -8.32 -7.00
CA MET A 239 -12.55 -7.17 -7.61
C MET A 239 -12.19 -5.87 -6.88
N PHE A 240 -12.27 -5.87 -5.54
CA PHE A 240 -11.93 -4.69 -4.75
C PHE A 240 -10.44 -4.36 -4.84
N GLN A 241 -9.56 -5.37 -4.75
CA GLN A 241 -8.12 -5.19 -4.96
C GLN A 241 -7.82 -4.57 -6.34
N SER A 242 -8.49 -5.03 -7.40
CA SER A 242 -8.32 -4.47 -8.75
C SER A 242 -8.78 -3.01 -8.88
N ILE A 243 -9.68 -2.55 -8.00
CA ILE A 243 -10.13 -1.16 -7.95
C ILE A 243 -9.15 -0.31 -7.12
N ILE A 244 -8.64 -0.86 -6.02
CA ILE A 244 -7.74 -0.18 -5.06
C ILE A 244 -6.33 -0.04 -5.62
N ASP A 245 -5.69 -1.16 -5.96
CA ASP A 245 -4.28 -1.23 -6.36
C ASP A 245 -4.09 -0.87 -7.84
N GLY A 246 -5.19 -0.70 -8.57
CA GLY A 246 -5.23 -0.62 -10.03
C GLY A 246 -5.49 -1.99 -10.67
N PRO A 247 -5.92 -2.01 -11.94
CA PRO A 247 -6.39 -3.23 -12.59
C PRO A 247 -5.28 -4.28 -12.69
N SER A 248 -5.45 -5.39 -11.94
CA SER A 248 -4.56 -6.54 -11.94
C SER A 248 -5.25 -7.76 -12.56
N ALA A 249 -4.76 -8.18 -13.73
CA ALA A 249 -5.00 -9.50 -14.32
C ALA A 249 -6.47 -9.95 -14.52
N THR A 250 -7.45 -9.05 -14.67
CA THR A 250 -8.84 -9.42 -15.08
C THR A 250 -9.20 -8.79 -16.41
N GLU A 251 -9.91 -9.52 -17.27
CA GLU A 251 -10.47 -8.94 -18.51
C GLU A 251 -11.66 -8.00 -18.23
N SER A 252 -12.27 -8.09 -17.05
CA SER A 252 -13.48 -7.35 -16.67
C SER A 252 -13.20 -5.92 -16.20
N LEU A 253 -11.98 -5.61 -15.74
CA LEU A 253 -11.58 -4.31 -15.21
C LEU A 253 -10.21 -3.90 -15.79
N GLY A 254 -10.11 -2.65 -16.22
CA GLY A 254 -8.88 -2.03 -16.73
C GLY A 254 -8.76 -2.01 -18.24
N LEU A 255 -7.79 -1.22 -18.73
CA LEU A 255 -7.54 -1.02 -20.17
C LEU A 255 -6.54 -2.01 -20.77
N GLN A 256 -6.07 -2.99 -19.98
CA GLN A 256 -5.06 -3.93 -20.43
C GLN A 256 -5.60 -4.81 -21.57
N PRO A 257 -4.78 -5.10 -22.59
CA PRO A 257 -5.22 -5.90 -23.73
C PRO A 257 -5.52 -7.34 -23.30
N SER A 258 -6.63 -7.89 -23.80
CA SER A 258 -6.98 -9.30 -23.56
C SER A 258 -5.93 -10.23 -24.19
N ASP A 259 -5.34 -11.10 -23.37
CA ASP A 259 -4.31 -12.08 -23.74
C ASP A 259 -4.78 -13.53 -23.58
N LEU A 260 -6.11 -13.73 -23.64
CA LEU A 260 -6.78 -15.01 -23.48
C LEU A 260 -7.31 -15.60 -24.80
N VAL A 261 -7.14 -16.92 -24.94
CA VAL A 261 -7.74 -17.77 -25.98
C VAL A 261 -8.34 -19.04 -25.36
N VAL A 262 -9.45 -19.50 -25.92
CA VAL A 262 -10.13 -20.74 -25.51
C VAL A 262 -9.80 -21.85 -26.52
N ILE A 263 -9.60 -23.06 -26.03
CA ILE A 263 -9.45 -24.28 -26.83
C ILE A 263 -10.60 -25.22 -26.47
N GLU A 264 -11.53 -25.41 -27.40
CA GLU A 264 -12.71 -26.25 -27.22
C GLU A 264 -12.38 -27.75 -27.23
N THR A 265 -13.32 -28.61 -26.81
CA THR A 265 -13.08 -30.06 -26.70
C THR A 265 -12.69 -30.74 -28.02
N ASP A 266 -13.08 -30.19 -29.17
CA ASP A 266 -12.64 -30.69 -30.48
C ASP A 266 -11.30 -30.10 -30.96
N GLY A 267 -10.77 -29.08 -30.29
CA GLY A 267 -9.55 -28.38 -30.68
C GLY A 267 -9.78 -27.12 -31.50
N ALA A 268 -11.03 -26.67 -31.66
CA ALA A 268 -11.31 -25.35 -32.20
C ALA A 268 -10.77 -24.25 -31.27
N TYR A 269 -10.16 -23.21 -31.86
CA TYR A 269 -9.83 -21.99 -31.13
C TYR A 269 -11.04 -21.07 -31.06
N GLU A 270 -11.34 -20.58 -29.87
CA GLU A 270 -12.37 -19.59 -29.63
C GLU A 270 -11.77 -18.34 -28.96
N GLN A 271 -12.46 -17.21 -29.11
CA GLN A 271 -12.24 -16.02 -28.30
C GLN A 271 -12.66 -16.29 -26.83
N ALA A 272 -12.78 -15.26 -25.99
CA ALA A 272 -13.25 -15.47 -24.62
C ALA A 272 -14.66 -16.10 -24.58
N ASP A 273 -14.82 -17.08 -23.71
CA ASP A 273 -16.06 -17.79 -23.42
C ASP A 273 -17.26 -16.87 -23.12
N SER A 274 -17.00 -15.72 -22.50
CA SER A 274 -18.02 -14.74 -22.17
C SER A 274 -18.76 -14.22 -23.41
N LEU A 275 -18.16 -14.28 -24.60
CA LEU A 275 -18.82 -13.88 -25.85
C LEU A 275 -20.01 -14.76 -26.23
N LYS A 276 -20.13 -15.98 -25.68
CA LYS A 276 -21.32 -16.84 -25.85
C LYS A 276 -22.63 -16.17 -25.42
N THR A 277 -22.53 -15.11 -24.60
CA THR A 277 -23.68 -14.28 -24.21
C THR A 277 -24.18 -13.32 -25.29
N ALA A 278 -23.39 -13.03 -26.32
CA ALA A 278 -23.69 -11.97 -27.29
C ALA A 278 -24.67 -12.45 -28.37
N TYR A 279 -24.29 -13.47 -29.12
CA TYR A 279 -25.09 -14.07 -30.19
C TYR A 279 -24.53 -15.46 -30.54
N ASP A 280 -25.28 -16.25 -31.32
CA ASP A 280 -24.85 -17.59 -31.71
C ASP A 280 -23.58 -17.57 -32.58
N GLY A 281 -22.57 -18.34 -32.19
CA GLY A 281 -21.26 -18.37 -32.86
C GLY A 281 -20.33 -17.20 -32.54
N ALA A 282 -20.70 -16.26 -31.66
CA ALA A 282 -19.89 -15.09 -31.31
C ALA A 282 -18.41 -15.38 -30.94
N PRO A 283 -18.07 -16.44 -30.18
CA PRO A 283 -16.66 -16.69 -29.84
C PRO A 283 -15.87 -17.38 -30.96
N ALA A 284 -16.51 -17.87 -32.03
CA ALA A 284 -15.83 -18.65 -33.06
C ALA A 284 -14.73 -17.84 -33.77
N THR A 285 -13.57 -18.48 -34.00
CA THR A 285 -12.47 -17.88 -34.80
C THR A 285 -12.29 -18.56 -36.17
N GLY A 286 -12.87 -19.76 -36.33
CA GLY A 286 -12.64 -20.62 -37.50
C GLY A 286 -11.29 -21.38 -37.48
N PHE A 287 -10.42 -21.12 -36.50
CA PHE A 287 -9.12 -21.77 -36.37
C PHE A 287 -9.16 -23.04 -35.52
N HIS A 288 -8.10 -23.84 -35.60
CA HIS A 288 -8.03 -25.17 -35.00
C HIS A 288 -6.59 -25.57 -34.69
N VAL A 289 -6.34 -26.21 -33.54
CA VAL A 289 -4.99 -26.59 -33.02
C VAL A 289 -4.16 -27.41 -34.02
N LEU A 290 -4.81 -28.35 -34.72
CA LEU A 290 -4.18 -29.19 -35.76
C LEU A 290 -3.63 -28.40 -36.96
N ARG A 291 -4.23 -27.24 -37.27
CA ARG A 291 -4.04 -26.57 -38.57
C ARG A 291 -3.39 -25.19 -38.45
N HIS A 292 -3.45 -24.56 -37.28
CA HIS A 292 -3.06 -23.17 -37.10
C HIS A 292 -2.22 -23.00 -35.84
N ASP A 293 -1.20 -22.14 -35.92
CA ASP A 293 -0.46 -21.65 -34.76
C ASP A 293 -1.24 -20.55 -34.02
N LEU A 294 -0.85 -20.28 -32.77
CA LEU A 294 -1.48 -19.26 -31.94
C LEU A 294 -1.21 -17.84 -32.46
N ASP A 295 -0.12 -17.64 -33.20
CA ASP A 295 0.22 -16.35 -33.78
C ASP A 295 -0.74 -15.96 -34.92
N THR A 296 -1.21 -16.93 -35.68
CA THR A 296 -2.29 -16.77 -36.66
C THR A 296 -3.59 -16.41 -35.95
N VAL A 297 -3.91 -17.10 -34.86
CA VAL A 297 -5.12 -16.85 -34.06
C VAL A 297 -5.11 -15.45 -33.45
N ALA A 298 -3.98 -14.97 -32.94
CA ALA A 298 -3.90 -13.65 -32.33
C ALA A 298 -4.06 -12.49 -33.35
N ARG A 299 -4.02 -12.76 -34.66
CA ARG A 299 -4.37 -11.81 -35.72
C ARG A 299 -5.86 -11.79 -36.08
N HIS A 300 -6.66 -12.69 -35.52
CA HIS A 300 -8.11 -12.71 -35.72
C HIS A 300 -8.73 -11.37 -35.34
N THR A 301 -9.62 -10.84 -36.19
CA THR A 301 -10.20 -9.49 -36.01
C THR A 301 -10.93 -9.34 -34.68
N GLY A 302 -11.66 -10.37 -34.23
CA GLY A 302 -12.31 -10.37 -32.92
C GLY A 302 -11.34 -10.38 -31.73
N ILE A 303 -10.18 -11.06 -31.86
CA ILE A 303 -9.13 -11.02 -30.82
C ILE A 303 -8.52 -9.61 -30.76
N VAL A 304 -8.17 -9.05 -31.92
CA VAL A 304 -7.56 -7.71 -32.01
C VAL A 304 -8.51 -6.63 -31.51
N ALA A 305 -9.82 -6.74 -31.76
CA ALA A 305 -10.82 -5.79 -31.28
C ALA A 305 -10.80 -5.60 -29.75
N ARG A 306 -10.50 -6.67 -29.00
CA ARG A 306 -10.40 -6.66 -27.52
C ARG A 306 -9.06 -6.12 -26.99
N ARG A 307 -8.13 -5.74 -27.86
CA ARG A 307 -6.78 -5.26 -27.51
C ARG A 307 -6.57 -3.77 -27.82
N GLN A 308 -7.63 -3.07 -28.20
CA GLN A 308 -7.56 -1.66 -28.63
C GLN A 308 -7.46 -0.66 -27.47
N GLY A 309 -7.56 -1.13 -26.21
CA GLY A 309 -7.53 -0.28 -25.02
C GLY A 309 -8.58 0.83 -25.10
N LEU A 310 -8.20 2.04 -24.67
CA LEU A 310 -9.08 3.21 -24.63
C LEU A 310 -9.62 3.62 -26.02
N ALA A 311 -8.82 3.42 -27.07
CA ALA A 311 -9.19 3.81 -28.44
C ALA A 311 -10.34 2.95 -29.00
N GLY A 312 -10.51 1.72 -28.50
CA GLY A 312 -11.60 0.82 -28.89
C GLY A 312 -12.92 1.05 -28.14
N LEU A 313 -12.99 2.06 -27.26
CA LEU A 313 -14.17 2.34 -26.44
C LEU A 313 -15.11 3.38 -27.07
N CYS A 314 -16.40 3.29 -26.75
CA CYS A 314 -17.39 4.29 -27.16
C CYS A 314 -17.09 5.69 -26.59
N ALA A 315 -17.72 6.73 -27.14
CA ALA A 315 -17.51 8.12 -26.70
C ALA A 315 -17.82 8.32 -25.20
N THR A 316 -18.89 7.69 -24.70
CA THR A 316 -19.28 7.77 -23.28
C THR A 316 -18.17 7.24 -22.36
N CYS A 317 -17.58 6.08 -22.68
CA CYS A 317 -16.50 5.52 -21.88
C CYS A 317 -15.22 6.37 -21.97
N ARG A 318 -14.87 6.87 -23.16
CA ARG A 318 -13.68 7.72 -23.33
C ARG A 318 -13.75 9.04 -22.55
N ALA A 319 -14.95 9.52 -22.24
CA ALA A 319 -15.19 10.71 -21.42
C ALA A 319 -15.38 10.41 -19.92
N CYS A 320 -15.36 9.14 -19.51
CA CYS A 320 -15.68 8.74 -18.14
C CYS A 320 -14.46 8.85 -17.21
N PRO A 321 -14.58 9.48 -16.03
CA PRO A 321 -13.43 9.73 -15.14
C PRO A 321 -12.86 8.47 -14.46
N VAL A 322 -13.57 7.34 -14.52
CA VAL A 322 -13.12 6.06 -13.94
C VAL A 322 -12.72 5.03 -15.01
N VAL A 323 -12.62 5.44 -16.28
CA VAL A 323 -12.39 4.53 -17.41
C VAL A 323 -11.09 3.76 -17.30
N ASP A 324 -10.04 4.34 -16.72
CA ASP A 324 -8.75 3.66 -16.56
C ASP A 324 -8.85 2.47 -15.58
N THR A 325 -9.80 2.50 -14.65
CA THR A 325 -10.06 1.38 -13.73
C THR A 325 -11.09 0.40 -14.28
N CYS A 326 -12.19 0.86 -14.88
CA CYS A 326 -13.22 -0.06 -15.37
C CYS A 326 -12.91 -0.64 -16.76
N GLY A 327 -12.11 0.03 -17.58
CA GLY A 327 -11.81 -0.37 -18.96
C GLY A 327 -13.00 -0.35 -19.92
N GLY A 328 -14.16 0.19 -19.50
CA GLY A 328 -15.45 0.03 -20.18
C GLY A 328 -16.21 -1.24 -19.79
N GLY A 329 -15.77 -1.97 -18.75
CA GLY A 329 -16.32 -3.26 -18.31
C GLY A 329 -15.97 -4.41 -19.26
N LEU A 330 -16.41 -5.63 -18.95
CA LEU A 330 -16.15 -6.80 -19.79
C LEU A 330 -16.69 -6.59 -21.22
N TYR A 331 -15.89 -6.96 -22.23
CA TYR A 331 -16.20 -6.70 -23.64
C TYR A 331 -17.57 -7.27 -24.08
N ALA A 332 -17.88 -8.50 -23.66
CA ALA A 332 -19.15 -9.16 -23.97
C ALA A 332 -20.38 -8.38 -23.45
N HIS A 333 -20.24 -7.66 -22.32
CA HIS A 333 -21.32 -6.88 -21.71
C HIS A 333 -21.70 -5.62 -22.48
N ARG A 334 -20.96 -5.29 -23.54
CA ARG A 334 -21.20 -4.11 -24.41
C ARG A 334 -22.05 -4.45 -25.63
N TYR A 335 -22.35 -5.72 -25.85
CA TYR A 335 -23.07 -6.13 -27.05
C TYR A 335 -24.49 -5.57 -27.06
N ARG A 336 -24.90 -5.08 -28.24
CA ARG A 336 -26.26 -4.70 -28.58
C ARG A 336 -26.48 -4.96 -30.07
N GLU A 337 -27.63 -5.51 -30.45
CA GLU A 337 -28.00 -5.68 -31.85
C GLU A 337 -27.97 -4.32 -32.59
N GLY A 338 -27.49 -4.33 -33.84
CA GLY A 338 -27.36 -3.14 -34.69
C GLY A 338 -26.14 -2.25 -34.41
N THR A 339 -25.60 -2.22 -33.20
CA THR A 339 -24.42 -1.39 -32.84
C THR A 339 -23.19 -2.21 -32.40
N GLY A 340 -23.35 -3.53 -32.19
CA GLY A 340 -22.28 -4.43 -31.82
C GLY A 340 -21.71 -4.13 -30.43
N PHE A 341 -20.38 -4.12 -30.31
CA PHE A 341 -19.68 -3.93 -29.04
C PHE A 341 -19.27 -2.46 -28.76
N ALA A 342 -19.65 -1.52 -29.63
CA ALA A 342 -19.30 -0.10 -29.52
C ALA A 342 -20.19 0.67 -28.53
N ASN A 343 -20.58 0.03 -27.43
CA ASN A 343 -21.44 0.58 -26.39
C ASN A 343 -20.70 0.58 -25.04
N PRO A 344 -21.14 1.38 -24.04
CA PRO A 344 -20.73 1.13 -22.66
C PRO A 344 -21.18 -0.27 -22.23
N SER A 345 -20.51 -0.86 -21.22
CA SER A 345 -21.02 -2.09 -20.59
C SER A 345 -22.44 -1.86 -20.07
N VAL A 346 -23.30 -2.89 -20.11
CA VAL A 346 -24.62 -2.88 -19.47
C VAL A 346 -24.52 -2.65 -17.94
N TYR A 347 -23.34 -2.82 -17.34
CA TYR A 347 -23.04 -2.52 -15.94
C TYR A 347 -22.35 -1.16 -15.74
N SER A 348 -22.35 -0.25 -16.72
CA SER A 348 -21.56 0.99 -16.62
C SER A 348 -21.95 1.87 -15.44
N ALA A 349 -23.25 1.95 -15.13
CA ALA A 349 -23.75 2.70 -13.98
C ALA A 349 -23.30 2.06 -12.65
N ASP A 350 -23.35 0.73 -12.57
CA ASP A 350 -22.90 -0.01 -11.38
C ASP A 350 -21.39 0.16 -11.17
N LEU A 351 -20.59 -0.08 -12.21
CA LEU A 351 -19.14 0.05 -12.15
C LEU A 351 -18.72 1.46 -11.76
N TYR A 352 -19.36 2.48 -12.33
CA TYR A 352 -19.10 3.88 -11.95
C TYR A 352 -19.32 4.12 -10.46
N ARG A 353 -20.48 3.69 -9.94
CA ARG A 353 -20.84 3.89 -8.54
C ARG A 353 -19.92 3.12 -7.59
N LEU A 354 -19.66 1.84 -7.87
CA LEU A 354 -18.78 1.01 -7.06
C LEU A 354 -17.35 1.59 -7.01
N ILE A 355 -16.78 1.92 -8.18
CA ILE A 355 -15.41 2.43 -8.25
C ILE A 355 -15.28 3.77 -7.53
N THR A 356 -16.25 4.66 -7.71
CA THR A 356 -16.26 5.97 -7.01
C THR A 356 -16.34 5.76 -5.50
N HIS A 357 -17.26 4.90 -5.02
CA HIS A 357 -17.42 4.60 -3.60
C HIS A 357 -16.14 4.01 -2.98
N VAL A 358 -15.54 3.01 -3.63
CA VAL A 358 -14.30 2.38 -3.14
C VAL A 358 -13.16 3.40 -3.09
N ARG A 359 -12.99 4.22 -4.13
CA ARG A 359 -11.96 5.27 -4.17
C ARG A 359 -12.17 6.29 -3.06
N ASP A 360 -13.36 6.85 -2.92
CA ASP A 360 -13.67 7.85 -1.87
C ASP A 360 -13.45 7.26 -0.47
N ARG A 361 -13.81 5.99 -0.27
CA ARG A 361 -13.63 5.31 1.02
C ARG A 361 -12.17 5.05 1.37
N ILE A 362 -11.35 4.72 0.37
CA ILE A 362 -9.93 4.41 0.52
C ILE A 362 -9.09 5.70 0.58
N ASP A 363 -9.43 6.74 -0.17
CA ASP A 363 -8.77 8.06 -0.12
C ASP A 363 -8.97 8.72 1.27
N MET A 364 -10.11 8.48 1.92
CA MET A 364 -10.30 8.82 3.34
C MET A 364 -9.42 8.01 4.32
N ARG A 365 -8.70 6.98 3.87
CA ARG A 365 -7.95 6.04 4.71
C ARG A 365 -6.48 5.83 4.32
N THR A 366 -6.06 6.16 3.10
CA THR A 366 -4.70 5.89 2.61
C THR A 366 -3.95 7.17 2.30
N HIS A 367 -2.85 7.40 3.01
CA HIS A 367 -1.89 8.43 2.65
C HIS A 367 -1.13 7.96 1.41
N THR A 368 -1.40 8.56 0.26
CA THR A 368 -0.59 8.34 -0.94
C THR A 368 0.68 9.19 -0.84
N LEU A 369 1.81 8.53 -0.60
CA LEU A 369 3.12 9.17 -0.51
C LEU A 369 3.89 8.95 -1.81
N PRO A 370 4.07 9.97 -2.67
CA PRO A 370 5.05 9.89 -3.74
C PRO A 370 6.43 9.75 -3.10
N ILE A 371 7.09 8.62 -3.36
CA ILE A 371 8.34 8.25 -2.68
C ILE A 371 9.57 8.84 -3.35
N GLU A 372 9.46 9.36 -4.57
CA GLU A 372 10.62 9.68 -5.42
C GLU A 372 11.44 10.85 -4.87
N GLU A 373 10.80 11.96 -4.53
CA GLU A 373 11.50 13.14 -3.95
C GLU A 373 11.95 12.89 -2.51
N LEU A 374 11.22 12.04 -1.77
CA LEU A 374 11.65 11.56 -0.46
C LEU A 374 12.89 10.68 -0.60
N ALA A 375 12.90 9.70 -1.50
CA ALA A 375 14.04 8.82 -1.76
C ALA A 375 15.32 9.58 -2.15
N ARG A 376 15.19 10.72 -2.83
CA ARG A 376 16.31 11.62 -3.16
C ARG A 376 16.87 12.40 -1.96
N GLY A 377 16.23 12.33 -0.80
CA GLY A 377 16.69 12.97 0.43
C GLY A 377 16.22 14.41 0.63
N PHE A 378 15.55 15.05 -0.34
CA PHE A 378 15.09 16.44 -0.18
C PHE A 378 13.72 16.49 0.45
N GLY A 379 12.71 15.89 -0.19
CA GLY A 379 11.31 15.93 0.24
C GLY A 379 10.73 17.34 0.22
N GLY A 380 9.92 17.66 -0.79
CA GLY A 380 9.26 18.96 -0.91
C GLY A 380 8.17 19.17 0.12
N ALA A 381 7.56 20.37 0.11
CA ALA A 381 6.49 20.72 1.05
C ALA A 381 5.29 19.75 0.97
N ARG A 382 4.92 19.31 -0.24
CA ARG A 382 3.83 18.34 -0.44
C ARG A 382 4.16 16.98 0.16
N ASP A 383 5.39 16.50 -0.03
CA ASP A 383 5.80 15.18 0.44
C ASP A 383 5.82 15.12 1.97
N VAL A 384 6.39 16.16 2.59
CA VAL A 384 6.45 16.28 4.06
C VAL A 384 5.07 16.52 4.66
N ALA A 385 4.19 17.28 3.99
CA ALA A 385 2.80 17.43 4.42
C ALA A 385 2.05 16.08 4.40
N GLY A 386 2.31 15.22 3.41
CA GLY A 386 1.79 13.85 3.38
C GLY A 386 2.28 13.00 4.57
N LEU A 387 3.57 13.11 4.92
CA LEU A 387 4.11 12.47 6.12
C LEU A 387 3.44 13.02 7.38
N ALA A 388 3.26 14.34 7.50
CA ALA A 388 2.60 14.97 8.64
C ALA A 388 1.14 14.49 8.80
N GLY A 389 0.38 14.38 7.70
CA GLY A 389 -0.97 13.82 7.71
C GLY A 389 -1.00 12.36 8.15
N SER A 390 -0.04 11.56 7.68
CA SER A 390 0.11 10.16 8.10
C SER A 390 0.36 10.04 9.61
N GLN A 391 1.23 10.90 10.12
CA GLN A 391 1.56 10.98 11.54
C GLN A 391 0.37 11.46 12.37
N GLU A 392 -0.48 12.35 11.86
CA GLU A 392 -1.76 12.70 12.49
C GLU A 392 -2.68 11.47 12.63
N SER A 393 -2.84 10.67 11.57
CA SER A 393 -3.64 9.45 11.63
C SER A 393 -3.12 8.44 12.66
N ILE A 394 -1.80 8.24 12.72
CA ILE A 394 -1.16 7.38 13.74
C ILE A 394 -1.47 7.88 15.15
N ARG A 395 -1.35 9.19 15.40
CA ARG A 395 -1.65 9.77 16.71
C ARG A 395 -3.12 9.57 17.10
N ARG A 396 -4.05 9.79 16.18
CA ARG A 396 -5.48 9.58 16.43
C ARG A 396 -5.78 8.12 16.76
N ALA A 397 -5.17 7.17 16.05
CA ALA A 397 -5.31 5.74 16.33
C ALA A 397 -4.73 5.38 17.71
N LEU A 398 -3.54 5.89 18.05
CA LEU A 398 -2.93 5.68 19.37
C LEU A 398 -3.81 6.24 20.49
N LEU A 399 -4.33 7.46 20.34
CA LEU A 399 -5.23 8.09 21.30
C LEU A 399 -6.51 7.27 21.52
N ALA A 400 -7.12 6.79 20.44
CA ALA A 400 -8.26 5.89 20.52
C ALA A 400 -7.92 4.57 21.22
N SER A 401 -6.71 4.04 21.01
CA SER A 401 -6.27 2.79 21.65
C SER A 401 -6.06 2.92 23.16
N VAL A 402 -5.62 4.08 23.63
CA VAL A 402 -5.40 4.35 25.06
C VAL A 402 -6.66 4.85 25.78
N SER A 403 -7.65 5.33 25.02
CA SER A 403 -8.95 5.72 25.57
C SER A 403 -9.60 4.55 26.32
N GLY A 404 -10.03 4.81 27.55
CA GLY A 404 -10.63 3.79 28.43
C GLY A 404 -9.62 2.97 29.24
N GLN A 405 -8.31 3.14 29.04
CA GLN A 405 -7.26 2.49 29.84
C GLN A 405 -6.90 3.34 31.09
N GLY A 406 -7.89 3.74 31.87
CA GLY A 406 -7.71 4.60 33.05
C GLY A 406 -7.67 6.11 32.75
N THR A 407 -7.80 6.51 31.48
CA THR A 407 -7.94 7.90 31.06
C THR A 407 -9.29 8.51 31.50
N PRO A 408 -9.37 9.80 31.87
CA PRO A 408 -10.64 10.43 32.26
C PRO A 408 -11.69 10.41 31.13
N PRO A 409 -12.87 9.78 31.32
CA PRO A 409 -13.89 9.66 30.27
C PRO A 409 -14.44 11.01 29.78
N GLU A 410 -14.50 12.00 30.67
CA GLU A 410 -14.86 13.38 30.33
C GLU A 410 -13.84 14.07 29.42
N ALA A 411 -12.55 13.81 29.60
CA ALA A 411 -11.50 14.37 28.72
C ALA A 411 -11.62 13.80 27.30
N TRP A 412 -11.88 12.49 27.18
CA TRP A 412 -12.11 11.86 25.88
C TRP A 412 -13.35 12.41 25.18
N ARG A 413 -14.49 12.49 25.88
CA ARG A 413 -15.74 13.06 25.33
C ARG A 413 -15.58 14.52 24.92
N LEU A 414 -14.81 15.30 25.67
CA LEU A 414 -14.50 16.67 25.30
C LEU A 414 -13.66 16.71 24.01
N LEU A 415 -12.62 15.88 23.89
CA LEU A 415 -11.83 15.78 22.65
C LEU A 415 -12.69 15.36 21.46
N GLU A 416 -13.59 14.38 21.60
CA GLU A 416 -14.54 13.99 20.54
C GLU A 416 -15.49 15.13 20.14
N THR A 417 -15.86 15.99 21.09
CA THR A 417 -16.70 17.16 20.82
C THR A 417 -15.90 18.25 20.12
N LEU A 418 -14.72 18.57 20.63
CA LEU A 418 -13.81 19.56 20.04
C LEU A 418 -13.33 19.15 18.66
N ASP A 419 -13.09 17.86 18.39
CA ASP A 419 -12.63 17.41 17.09
C ASP A 419 -13.73 17.51 16.02
N ARG A 420 -14.99 17.37 16.44
CA ARG A 420 -16.16 17.55 15.59
C ARG A 420 -16.42 19.03 15.28
N ASP A 421 -16.35 19.87 16.30
CA ASP A 421 -16.81 21.27 16.21
C ASP A 421 -15.66 22.24 15.88
N HIS A 422 -14.44 21.90 16.29
CA HIS A 422 -13.21 22.69 16.17
C HIS A 422 -12.00 21.83 15.73
N PRO A 423 -12.08 21.11 14.61
CA PRO A 423 -11.06 20.14 14.18
C PRO A 423 -9.65 20.73 14.05
N GLU A 424 -9.51 22.00 13.67
CA GLU A 424 -8.21 22.67 13.56
C GLU A 424 -7.52 22.87 14.92
N ALA A 425 -8.28 23.15 15.97
CA ALA A 425 -7.73 23.31 17.32
C ALA A 425 -7.22 21.97 17.85
N VAL A 426 -7.98 20.89 17.63
CA VAL A 426 -7.54 19.54 17.99
C VAL A 426 -6.32 19.13 17.16
N ARG A 427 -6.36 19.31 15.84
CA ARG A 427 -5.21 19.01 14.96
C ARG A 427 -3.95 19.75 15.39
N HIS A 428 -4.06 21.03 15.75
CA HIS A 428 -2.92 21.81 16.23
C HIS A 428 -2.27 21.19 17.47
N VAL A 429 -3.07 20.83 18.47
CA VAL A 429 -2.57 20.21 19.70
C VAL A 429 -2.04 18.80 19.45
N LEU A 430 -2.73 18.00 18.64
CA LEU A 430 -2.26 16.66 18.26
C LEU A 430 -1.01 16.69 17.39
N GLY A 431 -0.76 17.80 16.68
CA GLY A 431 0.47 18.04 15.94
C GLY A 431 1.69 18.25 16.84
N HIS A 432 1.52 18.46 18.14
CA HIS A 432 2.61 18.57 19.09
C HIS A 432 3.39 17.25 19.18
N PRO A 433 4.72 17.24 18.93
CA PRO A 433 5.50 16.00 18.81
C PRO A 433 5.37 15.04 20.01
N TYR A 434 5.28 15.60 21.22
CA TYR A 434 5.30 14.83 22.46
C TYR A 434 3.96 14.19 22.84
N VAL A 435 2.86 14.53 22.15
CA VAL A 435 1.58 13.82 22.32
C VAL A 435 1.71 12.36 21.90
N ARG A 436 2.43 12.08 20.80
CA ARG A 436 2.67 10.69 20.37
C ARG A 436 3.58 9.95 21.34
N VAL A 437 4.64 10.60 21.81
CA VAL A 437 5.58 10.04 22.81
C VAL A 437 4.82 9.64 24.07
N TRP A 438 3.98 10.53 24.58
CA TRP A 438 3.10 10.21 25.71
C TRP A 438 2.21 9.00 25.41
N ALA A 439 1.46 9.04 24.30
CA ALA A 439 0.50 7.98 23.97
C ALA A 439 1.18 6.61 23.81
N ALA A 440 2.38 6.55 23.22
CA ALA A 440 3.11 5.33 22.95
C ALA A 440 3.82 4.75 24.18
N GLU A 441 4.40 5.61 25.03
CA GLU A 441 5.35 5.17 26.07
C GLU A 441 4.85 5.42 27.50
N PHE A 442 4.04 6.46 27.72
CA PHE A 442 3.72 6.96 29.05
C PHE A 442 2.23 6.92 29.42
N ALA A 443 1.32 6.67 28.49
CA ALA A 443 -0.13 6.72 28.72
C ALA A 443 -0.62 5.81 29.86
N ARG A 444 0.08 4.69 30.12
CA ARG A 444 -0.25 3.80 31.25
C ARG A 444 0.17 4.37 32.61
N ALA A 445 1.29 5.09 32.66
CA ALA A 445 1.82 5.70 33.88
C ALA A 445 1.17 7.05 34.16
N HIS A 446 0.80 7.78 33.10
CA HIS A 446 0.21 9.12 33.12
C HIS A 446 -1.10 9.19 32.31
N PRO A 447 -2.13 8.40 32.66
CA PRO A 447 -3.38 8.37 31.90
C PRO A 447 -4.20 9.66 32.00
N GLY A 448 -3.98 10.46 33.05
CA GLY A 448 -4.66 11.74 33.26
C GLY A 448 -4.21 12.83 32.29
N HIS A 449 -3.03 12.69 31.68
CA HIS A 449 -2.50 13.65 30.70
C HIS A 449 -3.38 13.80 29.44
N LEU A 450 -4.30 12.86 29.17
CA LEU A 450 -5.34 13.06 28.16
C LEU A 450 -6.19 14.31 28.45
N GLY A 451 -6.44 14.58 29.73
CA GLY A 451 -7.10 15.79 30.20
C GLY A 451 -6.32 17.06 29.88
N ASN A 452 -5.00 17.03 30.00
CA ASN A 452 -4.14 18.14 29.63
C ASN A 452 -4.18 18.44 28.12
N ILE A 453 -4.22 17.39 27.29
CA ILE A 453 -4.38 17.52 25.83
C ILE A 453 -5.76 18.11 25.50
N ALA A 454 -6.82 17.60 26.12
CA ALA A 454 -8.18 18.09 25.95
C ALA A 454 -8.32 19.57 26.37
N ALA A 455 -7.72 19.94 27.49
CA ALA A 455 -7.68 21.32 27.99
C ALA A 455 -6.95 22.25 27.02
N ALA A 456 -5.78 21.84 26.50
CA ALA A 456 -5.06 22.63 25.51
C ALA A 456 -5.89 22.83 24.24
N ALA A 457 -6.58 21.78 23.77
CA ALA A 457 -7.47 21.87 22.61
C ALA A 457 -8.66 22.80 22.86
N ALA A 458 -9.26 22.76 24.05
CA ALA A 458 -10.34 23.66 24.44
C ALA A 458 -9.89 25.13 24.45
N VAL A 459 -8.68 25.41 24.95
CA VAL A 459 -8.09 26.75 24.95
C VAL A 459 -7.92 27.27 23.52
N HIS A 460 -7.35 26.47 22.61
CA HIS A 460 -7.21 26.85 21.20
C HIS A 460 -8.55 27.00 20.48
N ALA A 461 -9.55 26.21 20.85
CA ALA A 461 -10.91 26.31 20.31
C ALA A 461 -11.69 27.52 20.85
N GLY A 462 -11.23 28.17 21.94
CA GLY A 462 -12.01 29.16 22.67
C GLY A 462 -13.25 28.57 23.36
N ALA A 463 -13.30 27.25 23.54
CA ALA A 463 -14.44 26.54 24.10
C ALA A 463 -14.47 26.68 25.62
N SER A 464 -15.67 26.69 26.20
CA SER A 464 -15.84 26.68 27.66
C SER A 464 -15.95 25.24 28.17
N ALA A 465 -15.05 24.84 29.07
CA ALA A 465 -15.01 23.48 29.63
C ALA A 465 -14.33 23.45 30.99
N VAL A 466 -14.76 22.54 31.86
CA VAL A 466 -14.02 22.17 33.08
C VAL A 466 -13.51 20.75 32.87
N VAL A 467 -12.20 20.58 32.91
CA VAL A 467 -11.53 19.33 32.47
C VAL A 467 -10.63 18.82 33.59
N PRO A 468 -10.69 17.54 33.95
CA PRO A 468 -9.68 16.97 34.84
C PRO A 468 -8.31 17.04 34.17
N VAL A 469 -7.26 17.38 34.91
CA VAL A 469 -5.89 17.46 34.42
C VAL A 469 -4.94 16.74 35.37
N GLU A 470 -3.86 16.20 34.82
CA GLU A 470 -2.81 15.56 35.58
C GLU A 470 -1.71 16.56 35.96
N VAL A 471 -1.32 16.52 37.24
CA VAL A 471 -0.21 17.29 37.81
C VAL A 471 1.03 16.40 37.86
N ILE A 472 2.06 16.74 37.10
CA ILE A 472 3.34 16.02 37.05
C ILE A 472 4.42 16.90 37.68
N GLY A 473 5.01 16.45 38.79
CA GLY A 473 6.06 17.21 39.48
C GLY A 473 5.62 18.59 39.99
N GLY A 474 4.36 18.73 40.42
CA GLY A 474 3.79 20.00 40.89
C GLY A 474 3.41 20.97 39.76
N ARG A 475 3.27 20.47 38.53
CA ARG A 475 3.00 21.29 37.35
C ARG A 475 1.93 20.67 36.45
N VAL A 476 1.10 21.52 35.84
CA VAL A 476 0.17 21.14 34.77
C VAL A 476 0.78 21.56 33.44
N HIS A 477 1.08 20.58 32.60
CA HIS A 477 1.69 20.79 31.29
C HIS A 477 0.59 20.76 30.23
N LEU A 478 0.45 21.84 29.45
CA LEU A 478 -0.51 21.97 28.38
C LEU A 478 0.24 21.98 27.03
N PRO A 479 0.20 20.89 26.25
CA PRO A 479 0.85 20.80 24.94
C PRO A 479 0.56 22.02 24.08
N THR A 480 1.57 22.53 23.35
CA THR A 480 1.55 23.77 22.54
C THR A 480 1.41 25.09 23.29
N LEU A 481 1.01 25.10 24.57
CA LEU A 481 0.74 26.32 25.33
C LEU A 481 1.83 26.63 26.35
N GLY A 482 2.25 25.65 27.16
CA GLY A 482 3.26 25.84 28.20
C GLY A 482 2.97 25.05 29.47
N VAL A 483 3.56 25.50 30.57
CA VAL A 483 3.45 24.83 31.87
C VAL A 483 3.05 25.81 32.97
N LEU A 484 2.09 25.38 33.79
CA LEU A 484 1.60 26.11 34.96
C LEU A 484 2.08 25.42 36.23
N GLU A 485 2.68 26.17 37.15
CA GLU A 485 2.98 25.68 38.50
C GLU A 485 1.69 25.61 39.34
N VAL A 486 1.52 24.58 40.15
CA VAL A 486 0.32 24.39 40.97
C VAL A 486 0.72 24.05 42.41
N ALA A 487 0.19 24.82 43.36
CA ALA A 487 0.33 24.57 44.79
C ALA A 487 -0.89 23.79 45.30
N GLY A 488 -0.70 22.51 45.66
CA GLY A 488 -1.76 21.66 46.22
C GLY A 488 -2.35 20.66 45.22
N ASN A 489 -3.59 20.22 45.46
CA ASN A 489 -4.24 19.12 44.73
C ASN A 489 -5.17 19.61 43.60
N GLY A 490 -4.88 20.72 42.95
CA GLY A 490 -5.68 21.20 41.82
C GLY A 490 -5.71 20.15 40.70
N ASP A 491 -6.86 19.53 40.47
CA ASP A 491 -7.06 18.42 39.53
C ASP A 491 -8.02 18.76 38.39
N HIS A 492 -8.60 19.96 38.38
CA HIS A 492 -9.51 20.44 37.33
C HIS A 492 -9.12 21.83 36.82
N LEU A 493 -9.09 21.98 35.51
CA LEU A 493 -8.77 23.23 34.82
C LEU A 493 -10.03 23.80 34.16
N ASP A 494 -10.39 25.03 34.53
CA ASP A 494 -11.53 25.77 33.98
C ASP A 494 -11.05 26.62 32.80
N VAL A 495 -11.51 26.27 31.59
CA VAL A 495 -11.25 26.97 30.33
C VAL A 495 -12.47 27.80 29.95
N ARG A 496 -12.29 29.10 29.66
CA ARG A 496 -13.32 30.01 29.14
C ARG A 496 -12.71 31.04 28.19
N ASP A 497 -13.32 31.22 27.02
CA ASP A 497 -12.92 32.22 26.02
C ASP A 497 -11.41 32.21 25.72
N GLY A 498 -10.84 31.01 25.59
CA GLY A 498 -9.41 30.80 25.31
C GLY A 498 -8.47 31.15 26.45
N ARG A 499 -9.00 31.32 27.67
CA ARG A 499 -8.24 31.50 28.91
C ARG A 499 -8.47 30.31 29.83
N PHE A 500 -7.53 30.05 30.72
CA PHE A 500 -7.66 28.98 31.69
C PHE A 500 -7.29 29.42 33.10
N SER A 501 -7.84 28.72 34.10
CA SER A 501 -7.50 28.87 35.51
C SER A 501 -7.60 27.53 36.23
N ILE A 502 -6.81 27.36 37.29
CA ILE A 502 -6.83 26.20 38.18
C ILE A 502 -6.73 26.68 39.63
N GLU A 503 -7.38 25.97 40.55
CA GLU A 503 -7.24 26.23 41.98
C GLU A 503 -5.78 25.99 42.41
N GLY A 504 -5.23 26.91 43.20
CA GLY A 504 -3.81 26.86 43.59
C GLY A 504 -2.82 27.17 42.47
N GLY A 505 -3.28 27.74 41.34
CA GLY A 505 -2.43 28.12 40.21
C GLY A 505 -1.37 29.17 40.58
N GLY A 506 -0.12 28.89 40.22
CA GLY A 506 1.05 29.72 40.42
C GLY A 506 1.57 30.34 39.11
N PRO A 507 2.89 30.57 38.99
CA PRO A 507 3.50 31.13 37.78
C PRO A 507 3.22 30.31 36.51
N TRP A 508 2.87 31.02 35.43
CA TRP A 508 2.69 30.48 34.09
C TRP A 508 3.95 30.67 33.24
N HIS A 509 4.40 29.60 32.60
CA HIS A 509 5.58 29.59 31.74
C HIS A 509 5.17 29.16 30.32
N PRO A 510 4.91 30.11 29.39
CA PRO A 510 4.46 29.77 28.05
C PRO A 510 5.55 29.08 27.22
N VAL A 511 5.16 28.24 26.27
CA VAL A 511 6.05 27.77 25.20
C VAL A 511 6.57 28.99 24.45
N ARG A 512 7.89 29.08 24.29
CA ARG A 512 8.53 30.15 23.51
C ARG A 512 8.53 29.77 22.04
N ARG A 513 8.63 30.76 21.15
CA ARG A 513 8.72 30.52 19.70
C ARG A 513 10.01 31.09 19.14
N LEU A 514 10.60 30.36 18.20
CA LEU A 514 11.64 30.86 17.31
C LEU A 514 10.97 31.36 16.03
N THR A 515 11.42 32.49 15.50
CA THR A 515 10.83 33.13 14.31
C THR A 515 11.90 33.57 13.32
N ALA A 516 11.73 33.28 12.03
CA ALA A 516 12.60 33.76 10.97
C ALA A 516 11.85 33.78 9.63
N ASP A 517 11.83 34.90 8.92
CA ASP A 517 11.15 35.10 7.62
C ASP A 517 9.82 34.32 7.42
N GLY A 518 8.80 34.70 8.20
CA GLY A 518 7.47 34.07 8.15
C GLY A 518 7.41 32.61 8.60
N PHE A 519 8.54 32.01 9.02
CA PHE A 519 8.61 30.69 9.65
C PHE A 519 8.61 30.82 11.17
N SER A 520 7.83 29.98 11.86
CA SER A 520 7.84 29.97 13.32
C SER A 520 7.62 28.57 13.89
N ILE A 521 8.52 28.19 14.80
CA ILE A 521 8.53 26.89 15.47
C ILE A 521 8.58 27.07 16.99
N ALA A 522 8.20 26.04 17.74
CA ALA A 522 8.30 26.03 19.19
C ALA A 522 9.76 25.84 19.63
N LEU A 523 10.17 26.58 20.67
CA LEU A 523 11.34 26.27 21.49
C LEU A 523 10.82 25.55 22.74
N GLU A 524 10.84 24.22 22.73
CA GLU A 524 10.13 23.40 23.70
C GLU A 524 11.03 23.01 24.88
N ASP A 525 10.96 23.79 25.96
CA ASP A 525 11.62 23.56 27.24
C ASP A 525 10.62 23.34 28.41
N THR A 526 9.35 23.04 28.09
CA THR A 526 8.24 22.90 29.06
C THR A 526 7.61 21.51 29.11
N ASP A 527 7.56 20.75 28.01
CA ASP A 527 6.86 19.47 27.93
C ASP A 527 7.51 18.38 28.81
N PRO A 528 6.73 17.58 29.57
CA PRO A 528 7.29 16.62 30.53
C PRO A 528 7.83 15.35 29.87
N PHE A 529 7.44 15.05 28.62
CA PHE A 529 7.84 13.85 27.87
C PHE A 529 8.93 14.15 26.83
N ARG A 530 9.56 15.33 26.91
CA ARG A 530 10.59 15.77 25.96
C ARG A 530 11.94 15.07 26.10
N ASP A 531 12.17 14.38 27.22
CA ASP A 531 13.42 13.67 27.51
C ASP A 531 13.46 12.26 26.87
N CYS A 532 13.09 12.19 25.59
CA CYS A 532 13.03 10.94 24.80
C CYS A 532 14.12 10.85 23.72
N HIS A 533 15.00 11.87 23.65
CA HIS A 533 16.02 12.02 22.60
C HIS A 533 17.34 11.32 22.91
N GLY A 534 17.41 10.52 23.98
CA GLY A 534 18.63 9.81 24.42
C GLY A 534 19.71 10.72 25.01
N TRP A 535 19.42 12.00 25.20
CA TRP A 535 20.27 13.01 25.83
C TRP A 535 19.42 13.86 26.78
N PRO A 536 19.97 14.30 27.93
CA PRO A 536 19.21 15.08 28.91
C PRO A 536 18.68 16.39 28.31
N ALA A 537 17.37 16.56 28.29
CA ALA A 537 16.74 17.83 27.95
C ALA A 537 17.20 18.95 28.89
N ALA A 538 17.41 20.16 28.35
CA ALA A 538 17.76 21.31 29.18
C ALA A 538 16.59 21.68 30.12
N PRO A 539 16.87 22.25 31.30
CA PRO A 539 15.83 22.87 32.11
C PRO A 539 15.21 24.08 31.39
N ARG A 540 14.16 24.67 31.99
CA ARG A 540 13.55 25.92 31.48
C ARG A 540 14.64 26.97 31.27
N LEU A 541 14.74 27.48 30.05
CA LEU A 541 15.78 28.44 29.68
C LEU A 541 15.51 29.81 30.33
N THR A 542 16.58 30.53 30.65
CA THR A 542 16.52 31.96 30.93
C THR A 542 16.16 32.76 29.66
N ASP A 543 15.72 34.01 29.82
CA ASP A 543 15.38 34.86 28.68
C ASP A 543 16.62 35.16 27.80
N ASP A 544 17.80 35.27 28.41
CA ASP A 544 19.07 35.43 27.68
C ASP A 544 19.42 34.19 26.85
N GLU A 545 19.22 32.99 27.41
CA GLU A 545 19.41 31.74 26.67
C GLU A 545 18.44 31.61 25.51
N ALA A 546 17.15 31.92 25.72
CA ALA A 546 16.15 31.93 24.66
C ALA A 546 16.48 32.98 23.58
N GLY A 547 17.00 34.16 23.96
CA GLY A 547 17.47 35.18 23.02
C GLY A 547 18.63 34.70 22.15
N ARG A 548 19.57 33.93 22.72
CA ARG A 548 20.66 33.31 21.94
C ARG A 548 20.15 32.26 20.95
N TRP A 549 19.17 31.44 21.36
CA TRP A 549 18.50 30.50 20.46
C TRP A 549 17.81 31.22 19.29
N GLN A 550 17.08 32.29 19.56
CA GLN A 550 16.41 33.10 18.53
C GLN A 550 17.41 33.71 17.54
N ALA A 551 18.50 34.29 18.03
CA ALA A 551 19.55 34.84 17.17
C ALA A 551 20.21 33.76 16.30
N ALA A 552 20.57 32.62 16.88
CA ALA A 552 21.17 31.50 16.16
C ALA A 552 20.20 30.92 15.12
N PHE A 553 18.93 30.74 15.47
CA PHE A 553 17.90 30.22 14.56
C PHE A 553 17.65 31.16 13.38
N THR A 554 17.60 32.47 13.62
CA THR A 554 17.42 33.46 12.54
C THR A 554 18.54 33.35 11.50
N ALA A 555 19.79 33.34 11.95
CA ALA A 555 20.95 33.23 11.07
C ALA A 555 21.06 31.84 10.40
N ALA A 556 20.72 30.77 11.13
CA ALA A 556 20.69 29.42 10.57
C ALA A 556 19.62 29.28 9.48
N TRP A 557 18.44 29.86 9.71
CA TRP A 557 17.34 29.84 8.75
C TRP A 557 17.66 30.64 7.49
N GLU A 558 18.22 31.85 7.63
CA GLU A 558 18.69 32.65 6.50
C GLU A 558 19.70 31.87 5.64
N LEU A 559 20.63 31.14 6.27
CA LEU A 559 21.56 30.26 5.55
C LEU A 559 20.84 29.10 4.84
N ILE A 560 19.85 28.47 5.48
CA ILE A 560 19.07 27.39 4.87
C ILE A 560 18.34 27.88 3.61
N GLU A 561 17.73 29.06 3.64
CA GLU A 561 16.97 29.56 2.50
C GLU A 561 17.86 29.99 1.34
N THR A 562 18.98 30.62 1.65
CA THR A 562 19.89 31.18 0.64
C THR A 562 20.79 30.12 0.01
N ALA A 563 21.39 29.25 0.82
CA ALA A 563 22.36 28.26 0.37
C ALA A 563 21.76 26.86 0.16
N PHE A 564 20.63 26.56 0.80
CA PHE A 564 20.02 25.21 0.81
C PHE A 564 18.53 25.20 0.44
N PRO A 565 18.11 25.89 -0.64
CA PRO A 565 16.69 26.14 -0.95
C PRO A 565 15.87 24.86 -1.22
N ARG A 566 16.52 23.73 -1.50
CA ARG A 566 15.83 22.44 -1.70
C ARG A 566 15.32 21.82 -0.39
N TYR A 567 15.91 22.17 0.75
CA TYR A 567 15.50 21.64 2.06
C TYR A 567 14.46 22.54 2.74
N ALA A 568 14.46 23.85 2.44
CA ALA A 568 13.58 24.82 3.08
C ALA A 568 12.07 24.48 2.99
N PRO A 569 11.50 24.07 1.84
CA PRO A 569 10.08 23.75 1.75
C PRO A 569 9.66 22.58 2.64
N GLY A 570 10.48 21.53 2.69
CA GLY A 570 10.23 20.36 3.54
C GLY A 570 10.33 20.70 5.03
N LEU A 571 11.37 21.46 5.42
CA LEU A 571 11.53 21.96 6.79
C LEU A 571 10.33 22.83 7.20
N ARG A 572 9.91 23.79 6.36
CA ARG A 572 8.73 24.63 6.63
C ARG A 572 7.45 23.82 6.84
N ALA A 573 7.31 22.70 6.12
CA ALA A 573 6.11 21.87 6.16
C ALA A 573 6.05 20.92 7.36
N GLY A 574 7.19 20.55 7.98
CA GLY A 574 7.19 19.51 9.01
C GLY A 574 8.05 19.74 10.24
N LEU A 575 9.01 20.68 10.23
CA LEU A 575 9.73 21.05 11.46
C LEU A 575 8.84 21.99 12.27
N THR A 576 8.36 21.53 13.42
CA THR A 576 7.45 22.28 14.29
C THR A 576 8.09 22.68 15.62
N THR A 577 9.12 21.96 16.05
CA THR A 577 9.71 22.12 17.38
C THR A 577 11.23 21.94 17.37
N VAL A 578 11.92 22.81 18.11
CA VAL A 578 13.30 22.60 18.56
C VAL A 578 13.30 22.39 20.07
N THR A 579 13.91 21.30 20.51
CA THR A 579 14.02 20.92 21.92
C THR A 579 15.44 21.15 22.43
N PRO A 580 15.66 22.10 23.35
CA PRO A 580 16.98 22.36 23.90
C PRO A 580 17.50 21.17 24.71
N LEU A 581 18.72 20.73 24.42
CA LEU A 581 19.44 19.72 25.19
C LEU A 581 20.52 20.37 26.07
N THR A 582 20.89 19.67 27.14
CA THR A 582 22.02 20.06 27.97
C THR A 582 23.33 19.91 27.18
N PRO A 583 24.21 20.92 27.12
CA PRO A 583 25.50 20.80 26.46
C PRO A 583 26.35 19.67 27.05
N GLY A 584 27.06 18.93 26.20
CA GLY A 584 28.01 17.90 26.63
C GLY A 584 29.38 18.46 26.98
N GLU A 585 30.36 17.56 27.08
CA GLU A 585 31.77 17.93 27.24
C GLU A 585 32.24 18.86 26.10
N ALA A 586 33.15 19.79 26.43
CA ALA A 586 33.57 20.85 25.53
C ALA A 586 34.06 20.33 24.16
N GLY A 587 33.44 20.81 23.08
CA GLY A 587 33.88 20.57 21.69
C GLY A 587 33.10 19.52 20.90
N ARG A 588 31.98 18.98 21.42
CA ARG A 588 31.10 18.08 20.67
C ARG A 588 29.69 18.67 20.55
N ASP A 589 29.27 18.93 19.31
CA ASP A 589 27.87 19.29 19.02
C ASP A 589 26.96 18.10 19.33
N ILE A 590 25.84 18.36 20.00
CA ILE A 590 24.86 17.34 20.37
C ILE A 590 23.55 17.67 19.67
N SER A 591 23.09 16.71 18.88
CA SER A 591 21.76 16.68 18.29
C SER A 591 21.20 15.27 18.33
N SER A 592 19.88 15.17 18.29
CA SER A 592 19.18 13.90 18.26
C SER A 592 17.74 14.06 17.78
N THR A 593 17.17 12.93 17.35
CA THR A 593 15.78 12.77 16.96
C THR A 593 15.22 11.52 17.64
N ALA A 594 13.98 11.61 18.12
CA ALA A 594 13.24 10.48 18.67
C ALA A 594 12.19 9.98 17.67
N ARG A 595 12.09 8.65 17.47
CA ARG A 595 11.19 8.01 16.49
C ARG A 595 9.74 8.48 16.62
N HIS A 596 9.23 8.58 17.84
CA HIS A 596 7.85 8.95 18.11
C HIS A 596 7.60 10.48 18.11
N ALA A 597 8.64 11.31 18.06
CA ALA A 597 8.52 12.77 18.15
C ALA A 597 8.58 13.46 16.77
N PHE A 598 7.75 13.02 15.82
CA PHE A 598 7.71 13.62 14.48
C PHE A 598 7.49 15.14 14.55
N GLY A 599 8.38 15.89 13.89
CA GLY A 599 8.40 17.35 13.85
C GLY A 599 9.31 18.01 14.90
N ALA A 600 9.88 17.25 15.83
CA ALA A 600 10.87 17.73 16.79
C ALA A 600 12.31 17.42 16.37
N VAL A 601 13.18 18.42 16.48
CA VAL A 601 14.64 18.26 16.47
C VAL A 601 15.17 18.65 17.84
N ALA A 602 16.00 17.81 18.46
CA ALA A 602 16.65 18.15 19.72
C ALA A 602 18.10 18.52 19.49
N ALA A 603 18.57 19.60 20.13
CA ALA A 603 19.96 20.04 20.02
C ALA A 603 20.42 20.81 21.26
N ALA A 604 21.69 20.67 21.61
CA ALA A 604 22.37 21.65 22.44
C ALA A 604 22.74 22.83 21.54
N LEU A 605 22.60 24.08 22.02
CA LEU A 605 22.87 25.27 21.22
C LEU A 605 24.34 25.25 20.73
N PRO A 606 24.59 25.12 19.41
CA PRO A 606 25.96 25.06 18.92
C PRO A 606 26.60 26.46 18.91
N ALA A 607 27.93 26.49 18.80
CA ALA A 607 28.68 27.74 18.83
C ALA A 607 28.45 28.65 17.61
N GLY A 608 28.07 28.06 16.46
CA GLY A 608 27.89 28.77 15.19
C GLY A 608 26.52 28.51 14.56
N PRO A 609 25.92 29.50 13.88
CA PRO A 609 24.62 29.33 13.21
C PRO A 609 24.69 28.38 12.01
N ASP A 610 25.85 28.22 11.38
CA ASP A 610 26.05 27.25 10.29
C ASP A 610 26.02 25.81 10.80
N VAL A 611 26.53 25.56 12.00
CA VAL A 611 26.37 24.28 12.68
C VAL A 611 24.91 24.03 13.00
N LEU A 612 24.17 25.02 13.54
CA LEU A 612 22.74 24.86 13.79
C LEU A 612 21.97 24.54 12.49
N ALA A 613 22.30 25.22 11.38
CA ALA A 613 21.70 24.93 10.08
C ALA A 613 21.95 23.48 9.64
N LEU A 614 23.20 23.00 9.76
CA LEU A 614 23.53 21.60 9.48
C LEU A 614 22.74 20.64 10.37
N LEU A 615 22.65 20.90 11.68
CA LEU A 615 21.91 20.05 12.62
C LEU A 615 20.42 20.00 12.28
N LEU A 616 19.79 21.15 11.97
CA LEU A 616 18.38 21.18 11.58
C LEU A 616 18.11 20.38 10.30
N ILE A 617 18.94 20.55 9.27
CA ILE A 617 18.77 19.79 8.02
C ILE A 617 19.02 18.30 8.28
N HIS A 618 20.09 17.94 9.01
CA HIS A 618 20.47 16.55 9.32
C HIS A 618 19.39 15.86 10.12
N GLU A 619 19.03 16.37 11.29
CA GLU A 619 18.08 15.72 12.18
C GLU A 619 16.70 15.61 11.55
N PHE A 620 16.31 16.60 10.73
CA PHE A 620 15.05 16.49 10.00
C PHE A 620 15.06 15.37 8.94
N GLN A 621 16.21 14.91 8.45
CA GLN A 621 16.27 13.68 7.67
C GLN A 621 15.89 12.45 8.51
N HIS A 622 16.36 12.37 9.75
CA HIS A 622 15.95 11.31 10.67
C HIS A 622 14.45 11.38 10.98
N VAL A 623 13.91 12.58 11.19
CA VAL A 623 12.46 12.80 11.36
C VAL A 623 11.67 12.27 10.16
N LYS A 624 12.06 12.64 8.93
CA LYS A 624 11.41 12.15 7.70
C LYS A 624 11.54 10.64 7.57
N MET A 625 12.74 10.09 7.78
CA MET A 625 12.98 8.66 7.62
C MET A 625 12.18 7.83 8.62
N GLY A 626 12.09 8.27 9.88
CA GLY A 626 11.23 7.63 10.88
C GLY A 626 9.76 7.61 10.44
N ALA A 627 9.26 8.71 9.91
CA ALA A 627 7.88 8.76 9.39
C ALA A 627 7.66 7.89 8.15
N ILE A 628 8.67 7.76 7.29
CA ILE A 628 8.64 6.85 6.14
C ILE A 628 8.60 5.40 6.60
N LEU A 629 9.43 5.02 7.57
CA LEU A 629 9.49 3.66 8.12
C LEU A 629 8.26 3.28 8.95
N ASP A 630 7.51 4.25 9.46
CA ASP A 630 6.20 3.97 10.08
C ASP A 630 5.13 3.58 9.06
N LEU A 631 5.37 3.80 7.76
CA LEU A 631 4.36 3.65 6.69
C LEU A 631 4.76 2.63 5.62
N LEU A 632 6.06 2.46 5.38
CA LEU A 632 6.59 1.68 4.27
C LEU A 632 7.62 0.66 4.77
N ASP A 633 7.39 -0.60 4.43
CA ASP A 633 8.35 -1.68 4.64
C ASP A 633 9.46 -1.59 3.58
N LEU A 634 10.58 -0.94 3.92
CA LEU A 634 11.71 -0.76 3.01
C LEU A 634 12.74 -1.90 3.07
N TYR A 635 12.73 -2.71 4.13
CA TYR A 635 13.67 -3.81 4.31
C TYR A 635 13.03 -4.96 5.07
N ASP A 636 13.65 -6.12 5.01
CA ASP A 636 13.28 -7.29 5.80
C ASP A 636 13.72 -7.11 7.26
N GLU A 637 12.77 -6.85 8.16
CA GLU A 637 13.03 -6.67 9.60
C GLU A 637 13.62 -7.91 10.28
N SER A 638 13.51 -9.09 9.65
CA SER A 638 14.12 -10.31 10.17
C SER A 638 15.64 -10.38 9.93
N ASP A 639 16.21 -9.48 9.13
CA ASP A 639 17.65 -9.41 8.90
C ASP A 639 18.40 -8.82 10.11
N GLY A 640 18.97 -9.73 10.92
CA GLY A 640 19.78 -9.38 12.08
C GLY A 640 21.25 -9.05 11.78
N ARG A 641 21.68 -8.99 10.51
CA ARG A 641 23.08 -8.68 10.17
C ARG A 641 23.45 -7.26 10.58
N LEU A 642 24.71 -7.10 10.98
CA LEU A 642 25.27 -5.79 11.30
C LEU A 642 26.21 -5.30 10.21
N PHE A 643 26.11 -4.01 9.90
CA PHE A 643 26.80 -3.37 8.79
C PHE A 643 27.73 -2.25 9.30
N TYR A 644 28.80 -2.01 8.53
CA TYR A 644 29.69 -0.88 8.75
C TYR A 644 28.99 0.46 8.44
N ALA A 645 29.08 1.42 9.35
CA ALA A 645 28.56 2.78 9.17
C ALA A 645 29.71 3.81 9.24
N PRO A 646 30.01 4.58 8.18
CA PRO A 646 31.17 5.49 8.12
C PRO A 646 31.20 6.65 9.14
N TRP A 647 30.08 6.90 9.82
CA TRP A 647 29.86 8.00 10.77
C TRP A 647 29.74 7.54 12.23
N ARG A 648 29.87 6.24 12.51
CA ARG A 648 29.80 5.69 13.87
C ARG A 648 30.83 4.59 14.08
N ASP A 649 31.29 4.47 15.32
CA ASP A 649 32.26 3.46 15.71
C ASP A 649 31.63 2.07 15.93
N ASP A 650 30.32 1.99 16.19
CA ASP A 650 29.58 0.73 16.38
C ASP A 650 28.95 0.21 15.07
N PRO A 651 28.92 -1.11 14.85
CA PRO A 651 28.22 -1.71 13.74
C PRO A 651 26.69 -1.53 13.90
N ARG A 652 25.98 -1.38 12.78
CA ARG A 652 24.56 -0.99 12.78
C ARG A 652 23.67 -2.08 12.19
N PRO A 653 22.46 -2.30 12.73
CA PRO A 653 21.44 -3.06 11.99
C PRO A 653 21.11 -2.33 10.68
N LEU A 654 20.47 -3.03 9.74
CA LEU A 654 20.16 -2.53 8.41
C LEU A 654 19.36 -1.21 8.44
N GLU A 655 18.36 -1.12 9.32
CA GLU A 655 17.60 0.11 9.58
C GLU A 655 18.52 1.28 9.98
N GLY A 656 19.44 1.03 10.90
CA GLY A 656 20.37 2.03 11.39
C GLY A 656 21.35 2.51 10.32
N LEU A 657 21.74 1.63 9.40
CA LEU A 657 22.53 2.01 8.22
C LEU A 657 21.68 2.84 7.24
N LEU A 658 20.43 2.44 6.99
CA LEU A 658 19.50 3.15 6.11
C LEU A 658 19.22 4.57 6.61
N GLN A 659 18.84 4.72 7.88
CA GLN A 659 18.61 6.04 8.49
C GLN A 659 19.86 6.93 8.44
N GLY A 660 21.02 6.37 8.77
CA GLY A 660 22.27 7.11 8.72
C GLY A 660 22.66 7.53 7.30
N THR A 661 22.49 6.64 6.33
CA THR A 661 22.80 6.92 4.91
C THR A 661 21.94 8.06 4.40
N TYR A 662 20.64 7.99 4.68
CA TYR A 662 19.67 9.02 4.30
C TYR A 662 20.01 10.39 4.90
N ALA A 663 20.35 10.45 6.19
CA ALA A 663 20.78 11.70 6.83
C ALA A 663 22.10 12.27 6.25
N HIS A 664 23.04 11.40 5.88
CA HIS A 664 24.32 11.85 5.33
C HIS A 664 24.24 12.32 3.87
N ILE A 665 23.11 12.13 3.17
CA ILE A 665 22.85 12.85 1.91
C ILE A 665 22.85 14.36 2.19
N ALA A 666 22.17 14.80 3.25
CA ALA A 666 22.14 16.20 3.66
C ALA A 666 23.51 16.71 4.12
N VAL A 667 24.24 15.93 4.92
CA VAL A 667 25.60 16.30 5.35
C VAL A 667 26.53 16.46 4.14
N THR A 668 26.40 15.58 3.15
CA THR A 668 27.19 15.65 1.93
C THR A 668 26.87 16.90 1.12
N ASP A 669 25.58 17.21 0.89
CA ASP A 669 25.16 18.41 0.16
C ASP A 669 25.53 19.69 0.92
N PHE A 670 25.46 19.67 2.26
CA PHE A 670 25.90 20.80 3.09
C PHE A 670 27.36 21.17 2.82
N TRP A 671 28.26 20.18 2.89
CA TRP A 671 29.68 20.43 2.61
C TRP A 671 29.97 20.66 1.13
N ARG A 672 29.16 20.11 0.23
CA ARG A 672 29.22 20.37 -1.21
C ARG A 672 29.06 21.85 -1.52
N VAL A 673 28.11 22.52 -0.85
CA VAL A 673 27.89 23.96 -0.98
C VAL A 673 28.95 24.74 -0.17
N ARG A 674 29.11 24.42 1.12
CA ARG A 674 29.92 25.23 2.06
C ARG A 674 31.42 25.22 1.78
N ARG A 675 31.95 24.21 1.07
CA ARG A 675 33.37 24.19 0.66
C ARG A 675 33.81 25.41 -0.16
N HIS A 676 32.87 26.13 -0.78
CA HIS A 676 33.20 27.32 -1.56
C HIS A 676 33.37 28.58 -0.70
N GLU A 677 32.75 28.61 0.48
CA GLU A 677 32.83 29.71 1.44
C GLU A 677 33.88 29.43 2.53
N VAL A 678 34.05 28.16 2.91
CA VAL A 678 35.03 27.69 3.90
C VAL A 678 35.83 26.52 3.32
N PRO A 679 36.82 26.79 2.42
CA PRO A 679 37.53 25.75 1.68
C PRO A 679 38.28 24.72 2.54
N ASP A 680 38.81 25.15 3.69
CA ASP A 680 39.40 24.28 4.72
C ASP A 680 38.60 24.45 6.02
N PRO A 681 37.90 23.43 6.53
CA PRO A 681 37.96 22.02 6.15
C PRO A 681 36.99 21.59 5.02
N GLY A 682 36.26 22.51 4.38
CA GLY A 682 35.11 22.18 3.54
C GLY A 682 35.39 21.21 2.39
N HIS A 683 36.51 21.35 1.66
CA HIS A 683 36.87 20.40 0.61
C HIS A 683 37.19 19.00 1.16
N VAL A 684 37.82 18.91 2.34
CA VAL A 684 38.11 17.62 3.00
C VAL A 684 36.81 16.95 3.45
N GLN A 685 35.88 17.73 4.00
CA GLN A 685 34.59 17.21 4.46
C GLN A 685 33.72 16.73 3.31
N PHE A 686 33.59 17.52 2.23
CA PHE A 686 32.85 17.10 1.05
C PHE A 686 33.46 15.85 0.41
N ALA A 687 34.80 15.81 0.24
CA ALA A 687 35.48 14.66 -0.33
C ALA A 687 35.28 13.38 0.50
N ARG A 688 35.25 13.50 1.83
CA ARG A 688 34.95 12.37 2.73
C ARG A 688 33.51 11.92 2.59
N TRP A 689 32.56 12.82 2.84
CA TRP A 689 31.16 12.43 2.96
C TRP A 689 30.57 11.94 1.64
N ARG A 690 30.94 12.52 0.49
CA ARG A 690 30.47 12.00 -0.80
C ARG A 690 30.87 10.55 -1.06
N ALA A 691 32.08 10.16 -0.65
CA ALA A 691 32.61 8.81 -0.84
C ALA A 691 31.99 7.83 0.18
N ASP A 692 31.97 8.23 1.45
CA ASP A 692 31.42 7.44 2.55
C ASP A 692 29.91 7.19 2.37
N THR A 693 29.13 8.21 2.01
CA THR A 693 27.69 8.09 1.75
C THR A 693 27.41 7.24 0.51
N ALA A 694 28.14 7.43 -0.59
CA ALA A 694 27.98 6.58 -1.78
C ALA A 694 28.25 5.10 -1.47
N ALA A 695 29.32 4.82 -0.71
CA ALA A 695 29.63 3.45 -0.31
C ALA A 695 28.55 2.84 0.58
N ALA A 696 27.90 3.63 1.44
CA ALA A 696 26.78 3.18 2.26
C ALA A 696 25.51 2.91 1.43
N VAL A 697 25.23 3.73 0.42
CA VAL A 697 24.14 3.48 -0.55
C VAL A 697 24.34 2.15 -1.28
N GLU A 698 25.54 1.88 -1.79
CA GLU A 698 25.82 0.60 -2.45
C GLU A 698 25.71 -0.57 -1.46
N ARG A 699 26.15 -0.40 -0.22
CA ARG A 699 26.00 -1.42 0.82
C ARG A 699 24.54 -1.80 1.08
N LEU A 700 23.64 -0.81 1.08
CA LEU A 700 22.21 -1.05 1.24
C LEU A 700 21.65 -1.83 0.04
N ALA A 701 22.01 -1.43 -1.17
CA ALA A 701 21.56 -2.08 -2.40
C ALA A 701 22.07 -3.53 -2.52
N GLU A 702 23.30 -3.79 -2.08
CA GLU A 702 23.94 -5.11 -2.11
C GLU A 702 23.56 -6.00 -0.92
N SER A 703 22.76 -5.49 0.04
CA SER A 703 22.40 -6.23 1.24
C SER A 703 21.61 -7.50 0.93
N GLY A 704 20.79 -7.50 -0.13
CA GLY A 704 19.85 -8.58 -0.44
C GLY A 704 18.66 -8.67 0.52
N ALA A 705 18.50 -7.67 1.40
CA ALA A 705 17.43 -7.61 2.40
C ALA A 705 16.53 -6.36 2.22
N MET A 706 16.68 -5.63 1.12
CA MET A 706 15.74 -4.58 0.74
C MET A 706 14.47 -5.21 0.16
N THR A 707 13.30 -4.65 0.47
CA THR A 707 12.07 -5.00 -0.26
C THR A 707 12.12 -4.39 -1.68
N PRO A 708 11.26 -4.80 -2.63
CA PRO A 708 11.20 -4.16 -3.95
C PRO A 708 10.94 -2.65 -3.89
N LEU A 709 10.26 -2.18 -2.83
CA LEU A 709 10.07 -0.76 -2.57
C LEU A 709 11.35 -0.11 -2.01
N GLY A 710 12.02 -0.77 -1.08
CA GLY A 710 13.33 -0.38 -0.57
C GLY A 710 14.40 -0.24 -1.64
N GLU A 711 14.46 -1.16 -2.59
CA GLU A 711 15.39 -1.10 -3.72
C GLU A 711 15.18 0.17 -4.56
N ARG A 712 13.92 0.55 -4.82
CA ARG A 712 13.61 1.82 -5.50
C ARG A 712 13.98 3.03 -4.66
N PHE A 713 13.73 2.98 -3.36
CA PHE A 713 14.10 4.05 -2.43
C PHE A 713 15.62 4.26 -2.40
N VAL A 714 16.39 3.18 -2.31
CA VAL A 714 17.86 3.19 -2.37
C VAL A 714 18.36 3.66 -3.74
N ALA A 715 17.69 3.29 -4.83
CA ALA A 715 18.01 3.83 -6.15
C ALA A 715 17.84 5.35 -6.22
N GLY A 716 16.79 5.94 -5.62
CA GLY A 716 16.63 7.39 -5.53
C GLY A 716 17.73 8.08 -4.72
N MET A 717 18.20 7.45 -3.63
CA MET A 717 19.37 7.94 -2.89
C MET A 717 20.62 7.92 -3.78
N ARG A 718 20.82 6.83 -4.54
CA ARG A 718 21.94 6.69 -5.49
C ARG A 718 21.89 7.76 -6.58
N GLU A 719 20.73 8.03 -7.17
CA GLU A 719 20.55 9.08 -8.18
C GLU A 719 21.04 10.44 -7.69
N THR A 720 20.88 10.72 -6.40
CA THR A 720 21.29 12.00 -5.80
C THR A 720 22.79 12.06 -5.55
N VAL A 721 23.38 11.01 -4.99
CA VAL A 721 24.79 11.03 -4.56
C VAL A 721 25.76 10.75 -5.71
N ALA A 722 25.39 9.92 -6.69
CA ALA A 722 26.30 9.49 -7.75
C ALA A 722 26.91 10.66 -8.56
N PRO A 723 26.16 11.71 -8.95
CA PRO A 723 26.74 12.87 -9.64
C PRO A 723 27.83 13.58 -8.81
N TRP A 724 27.69 13.62 -7.49
CA TRP A 724 28.62 14.34 -6.59
C TRP A 724 30.01 13.71 -6.50
N LEU A 725 30.12 12.42 -6.80
CA LEU A 725 31.41 11.72 -6.87
C LEU A 725 32.31 12.31 -7.98
N SER A 726 31.70 12.84 -9.05
CA SER A 726 32.43 13.41 -10.18
C SER A 726 32.84 14.87 -9.99
N GLU A 727 32.35 15.55 -8.94
CA GLU A 727 32.69 16.95 -8.72
C GLU A 727 34.18 17.13 -8.35
N PRO A 728 34.88 18.14 -8.87
CA PRO A 728 36.31 18.28 -8.58
C PRO A 728 36.55 18.75 -7.14
N VAL A 729 37.56 18.16 -6.49
CA VAL A 729 38.13 18.60 -5.21
C VAL A 729 39.66 18.64 -5.30
N PRO A 730 40.35 19.48 -4.52
CA PRO A 730 41.81 19.46 -4.48
C PRO A 730 42.36 18.08 -4.08
N ALA A 731 43.37 17.59 -4.79
CA ALA A 731 43.96 16.27 -4.55
C ALA A 731 44.45 16.07 -3.11
N ALA A 732 44.95 17.14 -2.47
CA ALA A 732 45.34 17.11 -1.05
C ALA A 732 44.16 16.85 -0.11
N ALA A 733 42.99 17.42 -0.42
CA ALA A 733 41.77 17.22 0.35
C ALA A 733 41.22 15.80 0.18
N GLU A 734 41.24 15.28 -1.05
CA GLU A 734 40.84 13.89 -1.35
C GLU A 734 41.75 12.87 -0.66
N ALA A 735 43.07 13.10 -0.68
CA ALA A 735 44.02 12.27 0.04
C ALA A 735 43.80 12.33 1.56
N ALA A 736 43.45 13.50 2.11
CA ALA A 736 43.14 13.66 3.53
C ALA A 736 41.84 12.95 3.93
N ALA A 737 40.78 13.09 3.13
CA ALA A 737 39.52 12.38 3.29
C ALA A 737 39.72 10.86 3.27
N ALA A 738 40.38 10.32 2.24
CA ALA A 738 40.65 8.89 2.12
C ALA A 738 41.48 8.34 3.29
N ARG A 739 42.44 9.11 3.82
CA ARG A 739 43.17 8.73 5.04
C ARG A 739 42.25 8.66 6.26
N ARG A 740 41.30 9.58 6.42
CA ARG A 740 40.32 9.58 7.53
C ARG A 740 39.38 8.37 7.43
N SER A 741 38.77 8.13 6.27
CA SER A 741 37.86 6.98 6.07
C SER A 741 38.57 5.65 6.29
N ARG A 742 39.79 5.47 5.74
CA ARG A 742 40.58 4.24 6.00
C ARG A 742 40.94 4.04 7.47
N ARG A 743 41.27 5.11 8.20
CA ARG A 743 41.54 5.02 9.64
C ARG A 743 40.30 4.60 10.43
N HIS A 744 39.14 5.18 10.10
CA HIS A 744 37.88 4.81 10.72
C HIS A 744 37.50 3.36 10.43
N GLN A 745 37.58 2.94 9.16
CA GLN A 745 37.32 1.55 8.77
C GLN A 745 38.29 0.55 9.42
N ALA A 746 39.59 0.88 9.48
CA ALA A 746 40.59 0.04 10.14
C ALA A 746 40.31 -0.11 11.64
N ALA A 747 39.95 0.99 12.32
CA ALA A 747 39.57 0.97 13.72
C ALA A 747 38.33 0.10 13.99
N TRP A 748 37.40 0.06 13.03
CA TRP A 748 36.21 -0.79 13.10
C TRP A 748 36.52 -2.29 12.88
N THR A 749 37.45 -2.64 11.98
CA THR A 749 37.80 -4.05 11.67
C THR A 749 38.65 -4.77 12.72
N LEU A 750 39.12 -4.07 13.77
CA LEU A 750 39.97 -4.68 14.80
C LEU A 750 39.13 -5.60 15.72
N PRO A 751 39.54 -6.87 15.93
CA PRO A 751 38.82 -7.78 16.81
C PRO A 751 38.97 -7.33 18.28
N GLY A 752 37.86 -7.01 18.94
CA GLY A 752 37.82 -6.60 20.35
C GLY A 752 36.80 -5.52 20.75
N ARG A 753 35.80 -5.23 19.90
CA ARG A 753 34.60 -4.47 20.28
C ARG A 753 33.36 -5.34 20.12
#